data_AF-A0A9W4JB39-F1
#
_entry.id   AF-A0A9W4JB39-F1
#
_cell.length_a   1.000
_cell.length_b   1.000
_cell.length_c   1.000
_cell.angle_alpha   90.00
_cell.angle_beta   90.00
_cell.angle_gamma   90.00
#
_symmetry.space_group_name_H-M   'P 1'
#
loop_
_entity.id
_entity.type
_entity.pdbx_description
1 polymer ?
#
loop_
_entity_poly.entity_id
_entity_poly.type
_entity_poly.pdbx_seq_one_letter_code
_entity_poly.pdbx_strand_id
1 'polypeptide(L)'
;MTEPSSAQIKDDIKKAYDDVATTYLDWTQPTHTTRLSYLQTMLESIEPSKSILELGCGAGVPCTQLLAARGYTVIANDISSSQITLARERLPHSVNLIEGDMMELEFGQQFDAVLAMYSIFHLPRDEQSVMLRRIFGWLKPGGRLLANFPEMGFVSASDSSWLGGTEGAMHWSGWGRSETRRLLVEIGFVVDVDEVVVDAEEENGSVKDIAFQWILATKVWILTRSYLSSRPLQPTPQIFWRDFHSLLEEYKPDTAPIVEDVKAPTLGFNAHDAPTRPDVLNVPQADLIKMKQAHAGFLTALAIPPRPYYRPHTRGIVSTAGGPYLPVLVISLRMLRQTGSKLPMEVFLATEEEYEPYICNQVLPSLNARCLILSQILQSSPTKIEKYQFKPFAMLFSSFEEILFLDADAFPLEKPDLLFNNEPFLSTGLLTWPDFWASSASPLFYLIAGYNAPPMNLRQSTESGVLLLSKKSHLRTLLLCTYYNFHGPTHYYPLLSQGAAGEGDKETFLAAAMATNEPFYQVSESICALGHRTKGGLAGSAMAQFNPMQDYALIKQGLSRVKGDKAPAPDVFFIHANFPKFNPATIFENHEVNPAFTDEGEYTRAWTIPEDVVAGFNRKVNVERVFWYEIMWTACELEPRFESWAKYEGICEGVRKYWQAVFES
;
A
#
# COMPACT_ATOMS: atom_id res chain seq x y z
N MET A 1 32.07 -27.00 -21.84
CA MET A 1 32.24 -26.02 -22.92
C MET A 1 32.17 -24.64 -22.28
N THR A 2 33.11 -23.76 -22.58
CA THR A 2 33.07 -22.36 -22.11
C THR A 2 31.89 -21.66 -22.79
N GLU A 3 31.14 -20.86 -22.05
CA GLU A 3 30.05 -20.06 -22.64
C GLU A 3 30.61 -19.14 -23.74
N PRO A 4 29.90 -18.96 -24.87
CA PRO A 4 30.34 -18.11 -25.96
C PRO A 4 30.45 -16.66 -25.47
N SER A 5 31.50 -15.96 -25.91
CA SER A 5 31.66 -14.53 -25.60
C SER A 5 30.57 -13.68 -26.25
N SER A 6 30.27 -12.49 -25.70
CA SER A 6 29.32 -11.53 -26.30
C SER A 6 29.64 -11.25 -27.78
N ALA A 7 30.92 -11.05 -28.12
CA ALA A 7 31.35 -10.83 -29.50
C ALA A 7 31.03 -12.01 -30.42
N GLN A 8 31.17 -13.24 -29.91
CA GLN A 8 30.85 -14.45 -30.68
C GLN A 8 29.33 -14.59 -30.88
N ILE A 9 28.53 -14.34 -29.84
CA ILE A 9 27.06 -14.34 -29.94
C ILE A 9 26.59 -13.37 -31.03
N LYS A 10 27.15 -12.15 -31.06
CA LYS A 10 26.79 -11.11 -32.03
C LYS A 10 27.21 -11.47 -33.47
N ASP A 11 28.38 -12.07 -33.65
CA ASP A 11 28.84 -12.56 -34.96
C ASP A 11 27.95 -13.72 -35.48
N ASP A 12 27.54 -14.62 -34.58
CA ASP A 12 26.65 -15.73 -34.91
C ASP A 12 25.24 -15.25 -35.28
N ILE A 13 24.67 -14.30 -34.54
CA ILE A 13 23.36 -13.67 -34.86
C ILE A 13 23.43 -12.98 -36.22
N LYS A 14 24.52 -12.24 -36.49
CA LYS A 14 24.71 -11.54 -37.76
C LYS A 14 24.68 -12.52 -38.94
N LYS A 15 25.46 -13.60 -38.85
CA LYS A 15 25.50 -14.65 -39.89
C LYS A 15 24.13 -15.31 -40.08
N ALA A 16 23.44 -15.62 -38.98
CA ALA A 16 22.11 -16.23 -39.04
C ALA A 16 21.11 -15.33 -39.78
N TYR A 17 21.01 -14.06 -39.41
CA TYR A 17 20.12 -13.11 -40.10
C TYR A 17 20.56 -12.81 -41.54
N ASP A 18 21.87 -12.82 -41.83
CA ASP A 18 22.39 -12.65 -43.19
C ASP A 18 21.97 -13.80 -44.12
N ASP A 19 21.96 -15.02 -43.61
CA ASP A 19 21.59 -16.24 -44.34
C ASP A 19 20.08 -16.34 -44.60
N VAL A 20 19.25 -16.03 -43.59
CA VAL A 20 17.78 -16.19 -43.71
C VAL A 20 17.03 -14.90 -44.09
N ALA A 21 17.73 -13.83 -44.48
CA ALA A 21 17.15 -12.49 -44.59
C ALA A 21 15.84 -12.40 -45.39
N THR A 22 15.77 -13.07 -46.54
CA THR A 22 14.57 -13.08 -47.40
C THR A 22 13.48 -13.96 -46.80
N THR A 23 13.82 -15.15 -46.30
CA THR A 23 12.87 -16.06 -45.64
C THR A 23 12.23 -15.41 -44.42
N TYR A 24 13.03 -14.72 -43.60
CA TYR A 24 12.55 -13.99 -42.43
C TYR A 24 11.57 -12.87 -42.81
N LEU A 25 11.84 -12.14 -43.90
CA LEU A 25 10.94 -11.09 -44.36
C LEU A 25 9.55 -11.65 -44.73
N ASP A 26 9.49 -12.81 -45.37
CA ASP A 26 8.20 -13.46 -45.68
C ASP A 26 7.54 -14.04 -44.43
N TRP A 27 8.33 -14.63 -43.54
CA TRP A 27 7.85 -15.26 -42.30
C TRP A 27 7.25 -14.24 -41.31
N THR A 28 7.73 -13.00 -41.27
CA THR A 28 7.22 -11.96 -40.34
C THR A 28 5.88 -11.34 -40.74
N GLN A 29 5.35 -11.62 -41.93
CA GLN A 29 4.09 -11.01 -42.41
C GLN A 29 2.90 -11.12 -41.41
N PRO A 30 2.67 -12.25 -40.72
CA PRO A 30 1.55 -12.38 -39.78
C PRO A 30 1.65 -11.42 -38.58
N THR A 31 2.87 -11.10 -38.10
CA THR A 31 3.07 -10.21 -36.93
C THR A 31 2.99 -8.73 -37.29
N HIS A 32 2.90 -8.38 -38.59
CA HIS A 32 2.79 -6.99 -39.05
C HIS A 32 1.62 -6.26 -38.39
N THR A 33 0.47 -6.91 -38.23
CA THR A 33 -0.72 -6.29 -37.63
C THR A 33 -0.46 -5.87 -36.18
N THR A 34 0.14 -6.75 -35.38
CA THR A 34 0.49 -6.49 -33.98
C THR A 34 1.56 -5.39 -33.88
N ARG A 35 2.62 -5.48 -34.68
CA ARG A 35 3.69 -4.45 -34.71
C ARG A 35 3.11 -3.07 -35.06
N LEU A 36 2.23 -3.01 -36.05
CA LEU A 36 1.61 -1.77 -36.48
C LEU A 36 0.59 -1.21 -35.47
N SER A 37 -0.14 -2.05 -34.72
CA SER A 37 -1.07 -1.57 -33.71
C SER A 37 -0.34 -0.85 -32.57
N TYR A 38 0.70 -1.46 -32.01
CA TYR A 38 1.50 -0.82 -30.96
C TYR A 38 2.27 0.40 -31.46
N LEU A 39 2.78 0.35 -32.70
CA LEU A 39 3.38 1.52 -33.33
C LEU A 39 2.37 2.66 -33.42
N GLN A 40 1.14 2.40 -33.86
CA GLN A 40 0.10 3.42 -33.93
C GLN A 40 -0.19 4.03 -32.55
N THR A 41 -0.34 3.21 -31.51
CA THR A 41 -0.53 3.68 -30.13
C THR A 41 0.60 4.59 -29.65
N MET A 42 1.86 4.28 -29.99
CA MET A 42 2.97 5.16 -29.64
C MET A 42 2.90 6.51 -30.39
N LEU A 43 2.52 6.47 -31.67
CA LEU A 43 2.50 7.65 -32.54
C LEU A 43 1.31 8.59 -32.29
N GLU A 44 0.26 8.17 -31.59
CA GLU A 44 -0.88 9.04 -31.23
C GLU A 44 -0.45 10.34 -30.53
N SER A 45 0.67 10.30 -29.80
CA SER A 45 1.21 11.43 -29.05
C SER A 45 2.50 12.02 -29.65
N ILE A 46 2.88 11.63 -30.87
CA ILE A 46 4.12 12.09 -31.51
C ILE A 46 3.75 12.77 -32.83
N GLU A 47 4.08 14.04 -32.95
CA GLU A 47 3.83 14.80 -34.18
C GLU A 47 4.70 14.27 -35.35
N PRO A 48 4.23 14.37 -36.60
CA PRO A 48 5.08 14.18 -37.77
C PRO A 48 6.34 15.05 -37.73
N SER A 49 7.40 14.64 -38.45
CA SER A 49 8.72 15.29 -38.48
C SER A 49 9.58 15.15 -37.21
N LYS A 50 9.08 14.50 -36.16
CA LYS A 50 9.88 14.12 -34.99
C LYS A 50 10.91 13.04 -35.34
N SER A 51 11.97 12.98 -34.55
CA SER A 51 13.12 12.10 -34.73
C SER A 51 12.89 10.75 -34.04
N ILE A 52 13.08 9.66 -34.77
CA ILE A 52 12.84 8.30 -34.27
C ILE A 52 14.06 7.43 -34.57
N LEU A 53 14.50 6.67 -33.57
CA LEU A 53 15.51 5.62 -33.71
C LEU A 53 14.82 4.25 -33.70
N GLU A 54 15.16 3.38 -34.65
CA GLU A 54 14.71 1.98 -34.65
C GLU A 54 15.92 1.05 -34.51
N LEU A 55 15.91 0.18 -33.50
CA LEU A 55 16.98 -0.78 -33.19
C LEU A 55 16.54 -2.18 -33.62
N GLY A 56 17.28 -2.80 -34.54
CA GLY A 56 16.91 -4.08 -35.16
C GLY A 56 15.79 -3.90 -36.19
N CYS A 57 16.01 -3.04 -37.18
CA CYS A 57 14.98 -2.68 -38.16
C CYS A 57 14.71 -3.73 -39.25
N GLY A 58 15.59 -4.73 -39.40
CA GLY A 58 15.53 -5.72 -40.47
C GLY A 58 15.50 -5.05 -41.85
N ALA A 59 14.66 -5.58 -42.75
CA ALA A 59 14.42 -5.00 -44.08
C ALA A 59 13.52 -3.75 -44.06
N GLY A 60 13.23 -3.19 -42.88
CA GLY A 60 12.44 -1.97 -42.69
C GLY A 60 10.92 -2.12 -42.80
N VAL A 61 10.42 -3.36 -42.88
CA VAL A 61 8.98 -3.65 -43.08
C VAL A 61 8.36 -4.18 -41.77
N PRO A 62 7.15 -3.71 -41.37
CA PRO A 62 6.39 -2.60 -41.95
C PRO A 62 6.67 -1.25 -41.24
N CYS A 63 7.36 -1.27 -40.10
CA CYS A 63 7.45 -0.14 -39.18
C CYS A 63 8.24 1.04 -39.76
N THR A 64 9.50 0.83 -40.17
CA THR A 64 10.35 1.88 -40.74
C THR A 64 9.71 2.51 -41.98
N GLN A 65 9.08 1.68 -42.82
CA GLN A 65 8.39 2.11 -44.03
C GLN A 65 7.18 3.01 -43.70
N LEU A 66 6.38 2.64 -42.70
CA LEU A 66 5.25 3.46 -42.23
C LEU A 66 5.73 4.78 -41.61
N LEU A 67 6.80 4.75 -40.81
CA LEU A 67 7.39 5.95 -40.21
C LEU A 67 7.89 6.93 -41.28
N ALA A 68 8.61 6.43 -42.28
CA ALA A 68 9.07 7.24 -43.40
C ALA A 68 7.90 7.83 -44.21
N ALA A 69 6.88 7.01 -44.50
CA ALA A 69 5.68 7.46 -45.23
C ALA A 69 4.86 8.51 -44.46
N ARG A 70 4.88 8.49 -43.13
CA ARG A 70 4.24 9.49 -42.26
C ARG A 70 5.11 10.72 -41.99
N GLY A 71 6.28 10.82 -42.62
CA GLY A 71 7.13 12.01 -42.57
C GLY A 71 7.94 12.17 -41.29
N TYR A 72 8.24 11.09 -40.57
CA TYR A 72 9.18 11.10 -39.45
C TYR A 72 10.63 11.11 -39.94
N THR A 73 11.53 11.69 -39.13
CA THR A 73 12.99 11.59 -39.40
C THR A 73 13.51 10.32 -38.75
N VAL A 74 13.80 9.30 -39.55
CA VAL A 74 14.12 7.95 -39.05
C VAL A 74 15.60 7.64 -39.21
N ILE A 75 16.21 7.22 -38.10
CA ILE A 75 17.48 6.48 -38.10
C ILE A 75 17.15 5.04 -37.74
N ALA A 76 17.58 4.09 -38.55
CA ALA A 76 17.30 2.68 -38.32
C ALA A 76 18.61 1.87 -38.36
N ASN A 77 18.81 1.02 -37.36
CA ASN A 77 20.00 0.20 -37.19
C ASN A 77 19.65 -1.28 -37.29
N ASP A 78 20.54 -2.05 -37.92
CA ASP A 78 20.52 -3.51 -37.87
C ASP A 78 21.95 -4.06 -37.97
N ILE A 79 22.20 -5.24 -37.41
CA ILE A 79 23.51 -5.90 -37.44
C ILE A 79 23.74 -6.68 -38.76
N SER A 80 22.66 -7.07 -39.44
CA SER A 80 22.71 -7.87 -40.67
C SER A 80 22.97 -7.00 -41.91
N SER A 81 23.99 -7.37 -42.70
CA SER A 81 24.31 -6.72 -43.97
C SER A 81 23.23 -7.01 -45.02
N SER A 82 22.67 -8.23 -45.02
CA SER A 82 21.59 -8.62 -45.92
C SER A 82 20.30 -7.86 -45.61
N GLN A 83 19.92 -7.74 -44.34
CA GLN A 83 18.75 -6.95 -43.92
C GLN A 83 18.89 -5.48 -44.31
N ILE A 84 20.05 -4.87 -44.04
CA ILE A 84 20.32 -3.48 -44.44
C ILE A 84 20.28 -3.30 -45.97
N THR A 85 20.76 -4.28 -46.75
CA THR A 85 20.66 -4.25 -48.21
C THR A 85 19.20 -4.27 -48.66
N LEU A 86 18.38 -5.16 -48.10
CA LEU A 86 16.94 -5.23 -48.37
C LEU A 86 16.20 -3.96 -47.94
N ALA A 87 16.59 -3.34 -46.83
CA ALA A 87 16.04 -2.08 -46.35
C ALA A 87 16.34 -0.92 -47.32
N ARG A 88 17.57 -0.83 -47.86
CA ARG A 88 17.95 0.19 -48.85
C ARG A 88 17.12 0.11 -50.14
N GLU A 89 16.70 -1.08 -50.53
CA GLU A 89 15.84 -1.28 -51.71
C GLU A 89 14.39 -0.84 -51.48
N ARG A 90 13.91 -0.90 -50.23
CA ARG A 90 12.48 -0.74 -49.88
C ARG A 90 12.13 0.60 -49.24
N LEU A 91 13.11 1.25 -48.63
CA LEU A 91 12.92 2.50 -47.90
C LEU A 91 13.37 3.69 -48.75
N PRO A 92 12.72 4.86 -48.58
CA PRO A 92 13.19 6.06 -49.25
C PRO A 92 14.58 6.47 -48.74
N HIS A 93 15.39 7.10 -49.60
CA HIS A 93 16.74 7.58 -49.27
C HIS A 93 16.80 8.56 -48.09
N SER A 94 15.66 9.07 -47.62
CA SER A 94 15.56 9.92 -46.43
C SER A 94 15.72 9.16 -45.10
N VAL A 95 15.61 7.83 -45.10
CA VAL A 95 15.90 7.01 -43.91
C VAL A 95 17.40 6.80 -43.80
N ASN A 96 17.98 7.13 -42.63
CA ASN A 96 19.38 6.89 -42.37
C ASN A 96 19.58 5.46 -41.83
N LEU A 97 20.19 4.59 -42.64
CA LEU A 97 20.45 3.19 -42.30
C LEU A 97 21.86 3.01 -41.77
N ILE A 98 21.98 2.46 -40.55
CA ILE A 98 23.25 2.19 -39.87
C ILE A 98 23.42 0.67 -39.70
N GLU A 99 24.39 0.10 -40.41
CA GLU A 99 24.78 -1.28 -40.23
C GLU A 99 25.75 -1.41 -39.03
N GLY A 100 25.47 -2.33 -38.09
CA GLY A 100 26.36 -2.65 -36.98
C GLY A 100 25.65 -3.03 -35.68
N ASP A 101 26.44 -3.35 -34.66
CA ASP A 101 25.95 -3.68 -33.31
C ASP A 101 25.31 -2.45 -32.64
N MET A 102 24.08 -2.61 -32.16
CA MET A 102 23.35 -1.56 -31.43
C MET A 102 24.07 -1.08 -30.16
N MET A 103 24.90 -1.92 -29.54
CA MET A 103 25.69 -1.57 -28.35
C MET A 103 26.83 -0.60 -28.65
N GLU A 104 27.28 -0.52 -29.90
CA GLU A 104 28.37 0.34 -30.37
C GLU A 104 27.87 1.69 -30.92
N LEU A 105 26.56 1.91 -30.96
CA LEU A 105 25.97 3.15 -31.50
C LEU A 105 26.21 4.35 -30.59
N GLU A 106 26.68 5.46 -31.14
CA GLU A 106 26.78 6.73 -30.42
C GLU A 106 26.05 7.83 -31.18
N PHE A 107 25.32 8.66 -30.43
CA PHE A 107 24.53 9.75 -30.99
C PHE A 107 24.86 11.06 -30.29
N GLY A 108 25.19 12.09 -31.06
CA GLY A 108 25.27 13.47 -30.57
C GLY A 108 23.91 14.17 -30.44
N GLN A 109 22.84 13.50 -30.87
CA GLN A 109 21.47 14.00 -30.82
C GLN A 109 20.58 13.10 -29.94
N GLN A 110 19.42 13.63 -29.54
CA GLN A 110 18.38 12.87 -28.84
C GLN A 110 17.16 12.64 -29.73
N PHE A 111 16.40 11.57 -29.46
CA PHE A 111 15.25 11.13 -30.25
C PHE A 111 13.93 11.35 -29.53
N ASP A 112 12.85 11.64 -30.25
CA ASP A 112 11.52 11.73 -29.69
C ASP A 112 10.92 10.34 -29.40
N ALA A 113 11.34 9.31 -30.12
CA ALA A 113 11.06 7.92 -29.76
C ALA A 113 12.16 6.94 -30.17
N VAL A 114 12.19 5.80 -29.49
CA VAL A 114 13.03 4.64 -29.80
C VAL A 114 12.13 3.41 -29.95
N LEU A 115 12.26 2.69 -31.06
CA LEU A 115 11.64 1.39 -31.28
C LEU A 115 12.70 0.30 -31.13
N ALA A 116 12.35 -0.81 -30.48
CA ALA A 116 13.19 -1.99 -30.37
C ALA A 116 12.31 -3.25 -30.28
N MET A 117 11.58 -3.52 -31.36
CA MET A 117 10.71 -4.69 -31.47
C MET A 117 11.53 -5.90 -31.92
N TYR A 118 11.35 -7.03 -31.24
CA TYR A 118 11.98 -8.30 -31.51
C TYR A 118 13.52 -8.26 -31.62
N SER A 119 14.16 -7.32 -30.91
CA SER A 119 15.59 -7.03 -31.10
C SER A 119 16.44 -7.12 -29.83
N ILE A 120 16.08 -6.42 -28.75
CA ILE A 120 16.91 -6.35 -27.53
C ILE A 120 17.16 -7.72 -26.90
N PHE A 121 16.20 -8.64 -27.02
CA PHE A 121 16.35 -9.99 -26.45
C PHE A 121 17.41 -10.85 -27.15
N HIS A 122 17.95 -10.42 -28.29
CA HIS A 122 19.10 -11.07 -28.95
C HIS A 122 20.43 -10.72 -28.27
N LEU A 123 20.47 -9.67 -27.43
CA LEU A 123 21.66 -9.35 -26.64
C LEU A 123 21.83 -10.36 -25.50
N PRO A 124 23.08 -10.59 -25.05
CA PRO A 124 23.34 -11.21 -23.75
C PRO A 124 22.52 -10.53 -22.65
N ARG A 125 22.03 -11.31 -21.69
CA ARG A 125 21.02 -10.86 -20.73
C ARG A 125 21.46 -9.64 -19.92
N ASP A 126 22.73 -9.55 -19.57
CA ASP A 126 23.34 -8.42 -18.86
C ASP A 126 23.42 -7.16 -19.72
N GLU A 127 23.75 -7.30 -21.01
CA GLU A 127 23.78 -6.20 -21.99
C GLU A 127 22.40 -5.57 -22.22
N GLN A 128 21.30 -6.31 -22.06
CA GLN A 128 19.95 -5.76 -22.18
C GLN A 128 19.73 -4.58 -21.22
N SER A 129 20.19 -4.72 -19.97
CA SER A 129 20.06 -3.65 -18.96
C SER A 129 20.89 -2.41 -19.31
N VAL A 130 22.05 -2.62 -19.94
CA VAL A 130 22.93 -1.56 -20.44
C VAL A 130 22.27 -0.86 -21.63
N MET A 131 21.68 -1.62 -22.55
CA MET A 131 20.96 -1.08 -23.70
C MET A 131 19.76 -0.22 -23.29
N LEU A 132 18.95 -0.68 -22.33
CA LEU A 132 17.85 0.12 -21.80
C LEU A 132 18.32 1.46 -21.19
N ARG A 133 19.48 1.49 -20.52
CA ARG A 133 20.09 2.74 -20.02
C ARG A 133 20.57 3.65 -21.16
N ARG A 134 21.14 3.08 -22.22
CA ARG A 134 21.57 3.85 -23.41
C ARG A 134 20.37 4.45 -24.13
N ILE A 135 19.32 3.66 -24.35
CA ILE A 135 18.03 4.10 -24.91
C ILE A 135 17.48 5.27 -24.09
N PHE A 136 17.48 5.16 -22.75
CA PHE A 136 17.09 6.27 -21.88
C PHE A 136 17.97 7.50 -22.11
N GLY A 137 19.28 7.36 -22.26
CA GLY A 137 20.20 8.46 -22.58
C GLY A 137 19.90 9.12 -23.94
N TRP A 138 19.55 8.33 -24.95
CA TRP A 138 19.26 8.77 -26.31
C TRP A 138 17.89 9.41 -26.47
N LEU A 139 16.92 9.08 -25.62
CA LEU A 139 15.60 9.71 -25.68
C LEU A 139 15.67 11.18 -25.24
N LYS A 140 14.95 12.03 -25.96
CA LYS A 140 14.56 13.34 -25.45
C LYS A 140 13.68 13.11 -24.24
N PRO A 141 13.66 14.05 -23.31
CA PRO A 141 12.69 13.99 -22.25
C PRO A 141 11.25 14.14 -22.75
N GLY A 142 10.35 13.33 -22.19
CA GLY A 142 9.03 13.06 -22.75
C GLY A 142 9.04 12.08 -23.92
N GLY A 143 10.22 11.65 -24.38
CA GLY A 143 10.38 10.71 -25.48
C GLY A 143 9.96 9.30 -25.10
N ARG A 144 9.55 8.50 -26.08
CA ARG A 144 8.88 7.22 -25.85
C ARG A 144 9.73 6.04 -26.30
N LEU A 145 9.70 4.96 -25.55
CA LEU A 145 10.25 3.65 -25.88
C LEU A 145 9.10 2.70 -26.22
N LEU A 146 9.17 2.04 -27.36
CA LEU A 146 8.33 0.91 -27.72
C LEU A 146 9.20 -0.32 -27.97
N ALA A 147 9.04 -1.36 -27.17
CA ALA A 147 9.81 -2.60 -27.25
C ALA A 147 9.00 -3.81 -26.78
N ASN A 148 9.45 -5.01 -27.11
CA ASN A 148 8.89 -6.24 -26.55
C ASN A 148 10.00 -7.20 -26.08
N PHE A 149 9.65 -8.02 -25.09
CA PHE A 149 10.55 -8.93 -24.39
C PHE A 149 9.87 -10.29 -24.20
N PRO A 150 10.61 -11.39 -24.02
CA PRO A 150 10.01 -12.65 -23.65
C PRO A 150 9.25 -12.53 -22.31
N GLU A 151 8.03 -13.05 -22.23
CA GLU A 151 7.24 -13.02 -20.99
C GLU A 151 7.98 -13.75 -19.85
N MET A 152 8.53 -14.92 -20.16
CA MET A 152 9.29 -15.74 -19.24
C MET A 152 10.78 -15.40 -19.29
N GLY A 153 11.42 -15.33 -18.12
CA GLY A 153 12.85 -15.06 -18.02
C GLY A 153 13.69 -16.31 -18.27
N PHE A 154 14.76 -16.17 -19.05
CA PHE A 154 15.76 -17.22 -19.28
C PHE A 154 17.12 -16.60 -19.58
N VAL A 155 18.18 -17.30 -19.16
CA VAL A 155 19.56 -16.76 -19.24
C VAL A 155 20.08 -16.74 -20.67
N SER A 156 19.81 -17.80 -21.44
CA SER A 156 20.32 -17.99 -22.80
C SER A 156 19.56 -19.12 -23.47
N ALA A 157 19.24 -18.93 -24.75
CA ALA A 157 18.72 -19.93 -25.68
C ALA A 157 19.35 -19.68 -27.06
N SER A 158 19.57 -20.73 -27.85
CA SER A 158 20.14 -20.58 -29.20
C SER A 158 19.68 -21.66 -30.16
N ASP A 159 19.58 -21.34 -31.45
CA ASP A 159 19.23 -22.28 -32.53
C ASP A 159 20.05 -21.99 -33.80
N SER A 160 20.85 -22.96 -34.25
CA SER A 160 21.69 -22.85 -35.45
C SER A 160 20.97 -23.23 -36.75
N SER A 161 19.70 -23.60 -36.66
CA SER A 161 18.87 -24.07 -37.78
C SER A 161 17.57 -23.27 -37.92
N TRP A 162 17.45 -22.17 -37.18
CA TRP A 162 16.26 -21.33 -37.16
C TRP A 162 15.91 -20.86 -38.58
N LEU A 163 14.63 -21.03 -38.97
CA LEU A 163 14.12 -20.80 -40.32
C LEU A 163 14.87 -21.53 -41.44
N GLY A 164 15.48 -22.68 -41.13
CA GLY A 164 16.25 -23.47 -42.09
C GLY A 164 17.62 -22.87 -42.42
N GLY A 165 18.11 -21.93 -41.61
CA GLY A 165 19.45 -21.37 -41.72
C GLY A 165 20.55 -22.41 -41.58
N THR A 166 21.70 -22.09 -42.16
CA THR A 166 22.90 -22.95 -42.24
C THR A 166 24.17 -22.26 -41.76
N GLU A 167 24.13 -20.94 -41.58
CA GLU A 167 25.27 -20.13 -41.11
C GLU A 167 24.94 -19.43 -39.79
N GLY A 168 25.88 -19.45 -38.85
CA GLY A 168 25.71 -18.82 -37.52
C GLY A 168 24.67 -19.51 -36.63
N ALA A 169 24.18 -18.77 -35.63
CA ALA A 169 23.13 -19.24 -34.74
C ALA A 169 22.32 -18.06 -34.19
N MET A 170 20.99 -18.26 -34.15
CA MET A 170 20.11 -17.33 -33.46
C MET A 170 20.29 -17.46 -31.96
N HIS A 171 20.18 -16.35 -31.22
CA HIS A 171 20.33 -16.33 -29.78
C HIS A 171 19.25 -15.47 -29.13
N TRP A 172 18.74 -15.91 -27.99
CA TRP A 172 17.76 -15.18 -27.19
C TRP A 172 18.12 -15.23 -25.71
N SER A 173 17.78 -14.18 -24.98
CA SER A 173 17.75 -14.16 -23.52
C SER A 173 16.70 -13.18 -23.01
N GLY A 174 16.32 -13.26 -21.74
CA GLY A 174 15.31 -12.36 -21.20
C GLY A 174 15.22 -12.34 -19.68
N TRP A 175 14.84 -11.17 -19.15
CA TRP A 175 14.58 -10.99 -17.72
C TRP A 175 13.19 -11.49 -17.29
N GLY A 176 12.27 -11.63 -18.23
CA GLY A 176 10.86 -11.92 -17.96
C GLY A 176 10.08 -10.67 -17.54
N ARG A 177 8.75 -10.80 -17.51
CA ARG A 177 7.81 -9.67 -17.43
C ARG A 177 8.07 -8.72 -16.25
N SER A 178 8.10 -9.29 -15.04
CA SER A 178 8.22 -8.52 -13.79
C SER A 178 9.54 -7.79 -13.68
N GLU A 179 10.63 -8.46 -14.09
CA GLU A 179 11.99 -7.94 -13.92
C GLU A 179 12.34 -6.92 -15.00
N THR A 180 11.87 -7.13 -16.24
CA THR A 180 11.94 -6.13 -17.30
C THR A 180 11.23 -4.83 -16.89
N ARG A 181 10.01 -4.95 -16.33
CA ARG A 181 9.28 -3.79 -15.80
C ARG A 181 10.06 -3.09 -14.69
N ARG A 182 10.66 -3.86 -13.76
CA ARG A 182 11.49 -3.32 -12.68
C ARG A 182 12.67 -2.51 -13.22
N LEU A 183 13.41 -3.07 -14.19
CA LEU A 183 14.56 -2.41 -14.81
C LEU A 183 14.19 -1.09 -15.49
N LEU A 184 13.11 -1.07 -16.27
CA LEU A 184 12.64 0.14 -16.94
C LEU A 184 12.31 1.26 -15.93
N VAL A 185 11.59 0.93 -14.87
CA VAL A 185 11.24 1.89 -13.81
C VAL A 185 12.50 2.37 -13.09
N GLU A 186 13.45 1.49 -12.78
CA GLU A 186 14.72 1.83 -12.12
C GLU A 186 15.56 2.80 -12.98
N ILE A 187 15.54 2.64 -14.30
CA ILE A 187 16.25 3.50 -15.25
C ILE A 187 15.62 4.91 -15.35
N GLY A 188 14.33 5.04 -15.00
CA GLY A 188 13.61 6.31 -15.02
C GLY A 188 12.48 6.39 -16.05
N PHE A 189 12.05 5.26 -16.61
CA PHE A 189 10.87 5.21 -17.45
C PHE A 189 9.58 5.13 -16.63
N VAL A 190 8.52 5.77 -17.14
CA VAL A 190 7.13 5.46 -16.76
C VAL A 190 6.59 4.46 -17.77
N VAL A 191 6.12 3.30 -17.30
CA VAL A 191 5.56 2.26 -18.18
C VAL A 191 4.07 2.54 -18.41
N ASP A 192 3.73 2.96 -19.63
CA ASP A 192 2.38 3.32 -20.07
C ASP A 192 1.55 2.08 -20.46
N VAL A 193 2.19 1.11 -21.14
CA VAL A 193 1.59 -0.17 -21.57
C VAL A 193 2.49 -1.32 -21.13
N ASP A 194 1.87 -2.38 -20.62
CA ASP A 194 2.52 -3.62 -20.18
C ASP A 194 1.57 -4.79 -20.40
N GLU A 195 1.57 -5.32 -21.62
CA GLU A 195 0.63 -6.33 -22.09
C GLU A 195 1.38 -7.57 -22.58
N VAL A 196 0.76 -8.75 -22.44
CA VAL A 196 1.32 -10.00 -22.98
C VAL A 196 0.50 -10.39 -24.19
N VAL A 197 1.17 -10.58 -25.32
CA VAL A 197 0.57 -11.03 -26.58
C VAL A 197 1.26 -12.32 -26.99
N VAL A 198 0.46 -13.29 -27.44
CA VAL A 198 0.95 -14.59 -27.91
C VAL A 198 1.03 -14.55 -29.43
N ASP A 199 2.23 -14.75 -29.97
CA ASP A 199 2.46 -14.95 -31.39
C ASP A 199 2.50 -16.45 -31.70
N ALA A 200 1.87 -16.86 -32.79
CA ALA A 200 1.94 -18.22 -33.30
C ALA A 200 3.10 -18.33 -34.29
N GLU A 201 4.14 -19.07 -33.93
CA GLU A 201 5.32 -19.29 -34.76
C GLU A 201 5.28 -20.69 -35.39
N GLU A 202 5.23 -20.76 -36.72
CA GLU A 202 5.37 -22.03 -37.43
C GLU A 202 6.85 -22.33 -37.67
N GLU A 203 7.34 -23.42 -37.06
CA GLU A 203 8.72 -23.87 -37.17
C GLU A 203 8.74 -25.38 -37.49
N ASN A 204 9.36 -25.75 -38.62
CA ASN A 204 9.46 -27.13 -39.10
C ASN A 204 8.12 -27.90 -39.19
N GLY A 205 7.02 -27.19 -39.51
CA GLY A 205 5.68 -27.76 -39.62
C GLY A 205 4.93 -27.94 -38.29
N SER A 206 5.45 -27.37 -37.19
CA SER A 206 4.78 -27.30 -35.89
C SER A 206 4.54 -25.83 -35.48
N VAL A 207 3.33 -25.52 -35.02
CA VAL A 207 2.99 -24.19 -34.50
C VAL A 207 3.29 -24.15 -33.01
N LYS A 208 4.12 -23.19 -32.58
CA LYS A 208 4.42 -22.90 -31.18
C LYS A 208 3.84 -21.54 -30.81
N ASP A 209 3.18 -21.48 -29.66
CA ASP A 209 2.71 -20.23 -29.07
C ASP A 209 3.83 -19.61 -28.23
N ILE A 210 4.28 -18.41 -28.62
CA ILE A 210 5.33 -17.67 -27.90
C ILE A 210 4.74 -16.37 -27.36
N ALA A 211 4.82 -16.20 -26.04
CA ALA A 211 4.30 -15.03 -25.34
C ALA A 211 5.36 -13.93 -25.21
N PHE A 212 5.03 -12.74 -25.71
CA PHE A 212 5.86 -11.54 -25.61
C PHE A 212 5.17 -10.47 -24.75
N GLN A 213 5.93 -9.92 -23.79
CA GLN A 213 5.57 -8.70 -23.09
C GLN A 213 5.84 -7.49 -23.99
N TRP A 214 4.80 -6.77 -24.38
CA TRP A 214 4.86 -5.49 -25.08
C TRP A 214 4.87 -4.33 -24.09
N ILE A 215 5.85 -3.43 -24.29
CA ILE A 215 6.08 -2.26 -23.46
C ILE A 215 5.99 -0.99 -24.29
N LEU A 216 5.17 -0.05 -23.83
CA LEU A 216 5.27 1.36 -24.19
C LEU A 216 5.65 2.13 -22.93
N ALA A 217 6.72 2.90 -22.99
CA ALA A 217 7.23 3.63 -21.83
C ALA A 217 7.69 5.03 -22.19
N THR A 218 7.58 5.97 -21.26
CA THR A 218 7.93 7.37 -21.47
C THR A 218 9.12 7.76 -20.58
N LYS A 219 10.14 8.36 -21.19
CA LYS A 219 11.25 9.00 -20.47
C LYS A 219 10.75 10.27 -19.81
N VAL A 220 10.93 10.38 -18.49
CA VAL A 220 10.67 11.64 -17.79
C VAL A 220 11.97 12.44 -17.60
N TRP A 221 11.90 13.77 -17.81
CA TRP A 221 13.00 14.71 -17.58
C TRP A 221 13.41 14.63 -16.10
N ILE A 222 14.67 14.27 -15.81
CA ILE A 222 15.31 14.56 -14.52
C ILE A 222 16.54 15.43 -14.82
N LEU A 223 16.40 16.76 -14.70
CA LEU A 223 17.54 17.69 -14.75
C LEU A 223 18.32 17.60 -13.44
N THR A 224 19.60 17.25 -13.56
CA THR A 224 20.75 17.59 -12.71
C THR A 224 20.53 17.94 -11.23
N ARG A 225 21.25 17.17 -10.40
CA ARG A 225 21.54 17.21 -8.95
C ARG A 225 21.63 18.56 -8.19
N SER A 226 21.38 19.74 -8.77
CA SER A 226 21.54 21.05 -8.10
C SER A 226 20.27 21.90 -7.99
N TYR A 227 19.10 21.41 -8.42
CA TYR A 227 17.83 22.15 -8.36
C TYR A 227 16.69 21.32 -7.76
N LEU A 228 16.98 20.61 -6.66
CA LEU A 228 16.00 20.00 -5.75
C LEU A 228 15.22 21.06 -4.96
N SER A 229 14.62 22.03 -5.64
CA SER A 229 13.62 22.91 -5.03
C SER A 229 12.53 23.23 -6.04
N SER A 230 11.29 22.96 -5.65
CA SER A 230 10.01 23.30 -6.29
C SER A 230 9.30 22.24 -7.17
N ARG A 231 8.90 21.16 -6.48
CA ARG A 231 7.67 20.31 -6.62
C ARG A 231 7.83 18.91 -7.24
N PRO A 232 7.21 17.88 -6.62
CA PRO A 232 7.93 16.64 -6.31
C PRO A 232 7.45 15.42 -7.12
N LEU A 233 8.41 14.69 -7.70
CA LEU A 233 8.32 13.24 -7.86
C LEU A 233 8.07 12.65 -6.46
N GLN A 234 7.03 11.82 -6.30
CA GLN A 234 6.81 11.21 -4.99
C GLN A 234 7.97 10.24 -4.70
N PRO A 235 8.62 10.35 -3.53
CA PRO A 235 9.73 9.47 -3.19
C PRO A 235 9.24 8.03 -3.09
N THR A 236 10.10 7.05 -3.39
CA THR A 236 9.84 5.67 -2.96
C THR A 236 9.62 5.68 -1.44
N PRO A 237 8.84 4.74 -0.87
CA PRO A 237 8.64 4.66 0.58
C PRO A 237 9.95 4.74 1.38
N GLN A 238 11.04 4.19 0.84
CA GLN A 238 12.39 4.24 1.41
C GLN A 238 13.04 5.63 1.35
N ILE A 239 12.94 6.35 0.22
CA ILE A 239 13.48 7.71 0.13
C ILE A 239 12.69 8.64 1.06
N PHE A 240 11.36 8.53 1.03
CA PHE A 240 10.51 9.28 1.95
C PHE A 240 10.87 8.95 3.40
N TRP A 241 11.07 7.67 3.72
CA TRP A 241 11.44 7.26 5.08
C TRP A 241 12.77 7.87 5.52
N ARG A 242 13.82 7.79 4.69
CA ARG A 242 15.12 8.39 5.03
C ARG A 242 15.01 9.89 5.31
N ASP A 243 14.27 10.62 4.46
CA ASP A 243 14.12 12.07 4.58
C ASP A 243 13.27 12.42 5.81
N PHE A 244 12.20 11.68 6.05
CA PHE A 244 11.34 11.88 7.21
C PHE A 244 12.01 11.48 8.53
N HIS A 245 12.71 10.34 8.57
CA HIS A 245 13.51 9.90 9.71
C HIS A 245 14.56 10.93 10.10
N SER A 246 15.21 11.56 9.11
CA SER A 246 16.17 12.65 9.38
C SER A 246 15.52 13.82 10.14
N LEU A 247 14.27 14.18 9.80
CA LEU A 247 13.52 15.19 10.55
C LEU A 247 13.13 14.71 11.95
N LEU A 248 12.75 13.43 12.11
CA LEU A 248 12.43 12.86 13.43
C LEU A 248 13.62 12.93 14.39
N GLU A 249 14.83 12.69 13.88
CA GLU A 249 16.09 12.77 14.64
C GLU A 249 16.56 14.20 14.88
N GLU A 250 16.46 15.08 13.87
CA GLU A 250 16.83 16.50 13.99
C GLU A 250 16.03 17.19 15.09
N TYR A 251 14.73 16.91 15.17
CA TYR A 251 13.81 17.51 16.14
C TYR A 251 13.42 16.58 17.28
N LYS A 252 14.27 15.62 17.63
CA LYS A 252 14.03 14.78 18.81
C LYS A 252 13.93 15.63 20.09
N PRO A 253 13.08 15.25 21.06
CA PRO A 253 13.09 15.87 22.39
C PRO A 253 14.40 15.49 23.10
N ASP A 254 15.44 16.33 22.96
CA ASP A 254 16.81 16.09 23.45
C ASP A 254 16.92 16.24 24.98
N THR A 255 16.18 15.38 25.68
CA THR A 255 15.95 15.34 27.12
C THR A 255 15.97 13.90 27.64
N ALA A 256 16.03 13.73 28.97
CA ALA A 256 15.81 12.41 29.56
C ALA A 256 14.35 11.97 29.35
N PRO A 257 14.07 10.65 29.24
CA PRO A 257 12.69 10.14 29.22
C PRO A 257 11.89 10.64 30.42
N ILE A 258 10.62 10.96 30.19
CA ILE A 258 9.69 11.35 31.24
C ILE A 258 9.37 10.15 32.12
N VAL A 259 9.47 10.33 33.43
CA VAL A 259 9.18 9.30 34.43
C VAL A 259 7.82 9.57 35.06
N GLU A 260 7.00 8.53 35.10
CA GLU A 260 5.65 8.55 35.68
C GLU A 260 5.69 8.03 37.13
N ASP A 261 6.27 8.81 38.03
CA ASP A 261 6.35 8.44 39.46
C ASP A 261 4.95 8.25 40.08
N VAL A 262 3.96 8.97 39.55
CA VAL A 262 2.55 8.88 39.89
C VAL A 262 1.73 8.82 38.61
N LYS A 263 0.77 7.88 38.55
CA LYS A 263 -0.16 7.76 37.44
C LYS A 263 -1.42 8.59 37.68
N ALA A 264 -1.92 9.24 36.63
CA ALA A 264 -3.21 9.91 36.66
C ALA A 264 -4.36 8.91 36.85
N PRO A 265 -5.48 9.33 37.47
CA PRO A 265 -6.64 8.46 37.63
C PRO A 265 -7.27 8.14 36.27
N THR A 266 -7.76 6.91 36.13
CA THR A 266 -8.58 6.50 34.99
C THR A 266 -10.04 6.87 35.25
N LEU A 267 -10.51 7.92 34.58
CA LEU A 267 -11.86 8.47 34.77
C LEU A 267 -12.66 8.35 33.46
N GLY A 268 -13.90 7.87 33.56
CA GLY A 268 -14.83 7.89 32.43
C GLY A 268 -15.20 9.32 32.03
N PHE A 269 -15.48 9.53 30.74
CA PHE A 269 -15.93 10.83 30.26
C PHE A 269 -17.35 11.18 30.75
N ASN A 270 -17.54 12.44 31.15
CA ASN A 270 -18.84 12.97 31.51
C ASN A 270 -18.94 14.44 31.03
N ALA A 271 -19.89 14.71 30.13
CA ALA A 271 -20.08 16.04 29.57
C ALA A 271 -20.74 17.03 30.54
N HIS A 272 -21.45 16.53 31.56
CA HIS A 272 -22.17 17.34 32.55
C HIS A 272 -21.34 17.67 33.78
N ASP A 273 -20.41 16.78 34.14
CA ASP A 273 -19.56 16.90 35.32
C ASP A 273 -18.11 16.57 34.93
N ALA A 274 -17.40 17.59 34.46
CA ALA A 274 -16.04 17.43 33.95
C ALA A 274 -15.06 17.27 35.12
N PRO A 275 -14.22 16.22 35.15
CA PRO A 275 -13.18 16.14 36.16
C PRO A 275 -12.13 17.25 35.97
N THR A 276 -11.44 17.61 37.05
CA THR A 276 -10.26 18.48 36.97
C THR A 276 -9.18 17.81 36.13
N ARG A 277 -8.55 18.55 35.22
CA ARG A 277 -7.44 18.04 34.42
C ARG A 277 -6.30 17.59 35.35
N PRO A 278 -5.84 16.34 35.26
CA PRO A 278 -4.73 15.87 36.08
C PRO A 278 -3.43 16.54 35.66
N ASP A 279 -2.57 16.83 36.64
CA ASP A 279 -1.22 17.38 36.44
C ASP A 279 -0.28 16.72 37.45
N VAL A 280 0.17 15.51 37.12
CA VAL A 280 0.95 14.65 38.03
C VAL A 280 2.40 14.47 37.59
N LEU A 281 2.75 14.94 36.39
CA LEU A 281 4.11 14.87 35.87
C LEU A 281 4.99 16.00 36.40
N ASN A 282 6.25 15.67 36.67
CA ASN A 282 7.27 16.64 37.03
C ASN A 282 8.39 16.64 35.98
N VAL A 283 8.37 17.63 35.08
CA VAL A 283 9.38 17.80 34.04
C VAL A 283 10.20 19.06 34.34
N PRO A 284 11.54 18.99 34.42
CA PRO A 284 12.39 20.16 34.66
C PRO A 284 12.13 21.27 33.64
N GLN A 285 12.12 22.53 34.11
CA GLN A 285 11.87 23.70 33.23
C GLN A 285 12.85 23.78 32.05
N ALA A 286 14.12 23.40 32.25
CA ALA A 286 15.10 23.36 31.17
C ALA A 286 14.73 22.35 30.09
N ASP A 287 14.18 21.19 30.47
CA ASP A 287 13.75 20.14 29.55
C ASP A 287 12.46 20.55 28.82
N LEU A 288 11.50 21.17 29.53
CA LEU A 288 10.29 21.74 28.91
C LEU A 288 10.63 22.75 27.81
N ILE A 289 11.62 23.63 28.03
CA ILE A 289 12.07 24.59 27.02
C ILE A 289 12.63 23.87 25.79
N LYS A 290 13.48 22.85 25.97
CA LYS A 290 14.04 22.05 24.87
C LYS A 290 12.95 21.31 24.10
N MET A 291 12.04 20.64 24.78
CA MET A 291 10.92 19.92 24.15
C MET A 291 10.04 20.87 23.35
N LYS A 292 9.73 22.05 23.91
CA LYS A 292 8.98 23.10 23.21
C LYS A 292 9.71 23.60 21.96
N GLN A 293 11.02 23.81 22.03
CA GLN A 293 11.83 24.22 20.87
C GLN A 293 11.87 23.13 19.79
N ALA A 294 12.07 21.87 20.18
CA ALA A 294 12.07 20.73 19.27
C ALA A 294 10.72 20.57 18.56
N HIS A 295 9.62 20.61 19.31
CA HIS A 295 8.26 20.52 18.77
C HIS A 295 7.93 21.68 17.81
N ALA A 296 8.23 22.93 18.21
CA ALA A 296 8.00 24.10 17.37
C ALA A 296 8.87 24.09 16.10
N GLY A 297 10.12 23.60 16.21
CA GLY A 297 11.02 23.39 15.08
C GLY A 297 10.46 22.36 14.09
N PHE A 298 9.96 21.23 14.59
CA PHE A 298 9.32 20.21 13.76
C PHE A 298 8.07 20.75 13.05
N LEU A 299 7.18 21.45 13.76
CA LEU A 299 6.01 22.12 13.17
C LEU A 299 6.40 23.10 12.05
N THR A 300 7.50 23.82 12.24
CA THR A 300 8.05 24.75 11.24
C THR A 300 8.57 23.99 10.01
N ALA A 301 9.26 22.87 10.21
CA ALA A 301 9.72 22.00 9.12
C ALA A 301 8.53 21.41 8.31
N LEU A 302 7.40 21.15 8.97
CA LEU A 302 6.15 20.72 8.30
C LEU A 302 5.46 21.81 7.46
N ALA A 303 6.01 23.02 7.34
CA ALA A 303 5.54 24.00 6.36
C ALA A 303 5.76 23.52 4.91
N ILE A 304 6.82 22.73 4.67
CA ILE A 304 7.10 22.06 3.40
C ILE A 304 7.33 20.58 3.72
N PRO A 305 6.26 19.80 3.97
CA PRO A 305 6.39 18.45 4.50
C PRO A 305 6.98 17.49 3.44
N PRO A 306 7.80 16.50 3.86
CA PRO A 306 8.12 15.37 3.01
C PRO A 306 6.81 14.67 2.61
N ARG A 307 6.69 14.26 1.35
CA ARG A 307 5.45 13.67 0.84
C ARG A 307 5.58 12.14 0.80
N PRO A 308 4.79 11.39 1.58
CA PRO A 308 4.73 9.95 1.45
C PRO A 308 4.12 9.56 0.10
N TYR A 309 4.49 8.38 -0.40
CA TYR A 309 3.87 7.83 -1.59
C TYR A 309 2.42 7.44 -1.32
N TYR A 310 1.50 7.88 -2.19
CA TYR A 310 0.17 7.30 -2.33
C TYR A 310 -0.35 7.53 -3.75
N ARG A 311 -1.31 6.72 -4.18
CA ARG A 311 -1.99 6.88 -5.47
C ARG A 311 -3.14 7.88 -5.32
N PRO A 312 -3.14 8.99 -6.07
CA PRO A 312 -4.24 9.95 -5.99
C PRO A 312 -5.60 9.33 -6.27
N HIS A 313 -6.65 9.85 -5.64
CA HIS A 313 -8.04 9.38 -5.83
C HIS A 313 -8.27 7.90 -5.47
N THR A 314 -7.41 7.31 -4.64
CA THR A 314 -7.61 5.94 -4.15
C THR A 314 -8.10 5.93 -2.71
N ARG A 315 -8.96 4.96 -2.43
CA ARG A 315 -9.53 4.68 -1.11
C ARG A 315 -9.19 3.26 -0.73
N GLY A 316 -8.88 3.05 0.54
CA GLY A 316 -8.67 1.71 1.03
C GLY A 316 -8.63 1.64 2.54
N ILE A 317 -8.45 0.42 3.00
CA ILE A 317 -8.43 0.08 4.41
C ILE A 317 -7.01 -0.25 4.79
N VAL A 318 -6.56 0.26 5.93
CA VAL A 318 -5.25 -0.05 6.48
C VAL A 318 -5.45 -0.74 7.82
N SER A 319 -4.73 -1.84 8.03
CA SER A 319 -4.68 -2.57 9.30
C SER A 319 -3.25 -2.96 9.61
N THR A 320 -2.96 -3.14 10.89
CA THR A 320 -1.73 -3.78 11.37
C THR A 320 -2.08 -5.12 12.01
N ALA A 321 -1.59 -6.22 11.47
CA ALA A 321 -1.78 -7.53 12.05
C ALA A 321 -0.65 -8.47 11.62
N GLY A 322 -0.05 -9.14 12.59
CA GLY A 322 1.00 -10.14 12.38
C GLY A 322 0.94 -11.23 13.44
N GLY A 323 1.47 -12.41 13.13
CA GLY A 323 1.45 -13.58 14.00
C GLY A 323 0.04 -13.87 14.56
N PRO A 324 -0.15 -13.92 15.89
CA PRO A 324 -1.43 -14.31 16.51
C PRO A 324 -2.61 -13.38 16.22
N TYR A 325 -2.38 -12.21 15.60
CA TYR A 325 -3.44 -11.28 15.20
C TYR A 325 -3.96 -11.54 13.77
N LEU A 326 -3.25 -12.28 12.93
CA LEU A 326 -3.69 -12.58 11.57
C LEU A 326 -4.99 -13.40 11.52
N PRO A 327 -5.21 -14.43 12.37
CA PRO A 327 -6.50 -15.12 12.41
C PRO A 327 -7.67 -14.19 12.73
N VAL A 328 -7.46 -13.29 13.70
CA VAL A 328 -8.46 -12.29 14.12
C VAL A 328 -8.76 -11.32 12.98
N LEU A 329 -7.72 -10.85 12.29
CA LEU A 329 -7.88 -10.01 11.10
C LEU A 329 -8.69 -10.71 10.00
N VAL A 330 -8.43 -11.98 9.72
CA VAL A 330 -9.16 -12.73 8.68
C VAL A 330 -10.65 -12.77 9.02
N ILE A 331 -11.01 -12.99 10.29
CA ILE A 331 -12.40 -12.96 10.74
C ILE A 331 -13.01 -11.56 10.52
N SER A 332 -12.35 -10.51 11.01
CA SER A 332 -12.82 -9.12 10.85
C SER A 332 -12.94 -8.70 9.38
N LEU A 333 -12.00 -9.11 8.53
CA LEU A 333 -12.03 -8.84 7.09
C LEU A 333 -13.20 -9.59 6.42
N ARG A 334 -13.48 -10.83 6.81
CA ARG A 334 -14.63 -11.58 6.31
C ARG A 334 -15.95 -10.94 6.74
N MET A 335 -16.06 -10.51 8.00
CA MET A 335 -17.19 -9.68 8.47
C MET A 335 -17.34 -8.41 7.64
N LEU A 336 -16.24 -7.72 7.35
CA LEU A 336 -16.25 -6.55 6.47
C LEU A 336 -16.79 -6.89 5.08
N ARG A 337 -16.42 -8.03 4.50
CA ARG A 337 -16.92 -8.46 3.19
C ARG A 337 -18.41 -8.81 3.20
N GLN A 338 -18.98 -9.23 4.33
CA GLN A 338 -20.44 -9.42 4.48
C GLN A 338 -21.23 -8.12 4.27
N THR A 339 -20.63 -6.96 4.51
CA THR A 339 -21.26 -5.65 4.21
C THR A 339 -21.38 -5.35 2.71
N GLY A 340 -20.77 -6.17 1.85
CA GLY A 340 -20.68 -5.95 0.40
C GLY A 340 -19.60 -4.95 0.00
N SER A 341 -18.73 -4.50 0.91
CA SER A 341 -17.60 -3.64 0.58
C SER A 341 -16.54 -4.35 -0.26
N LYS A 342 -16.04 -3.65 -1.28
CA LYS A 342 -14.96 -4.09 -2.15
C LYS A 342 -13.70 -3.24 -1.98
N LEU A 343 -13.65 -2.36 -0.98
CA LEU A 343 -12.46 -1.55 -0.70
C LEU A 343 -11.23 -2.46 -0.51
N PRO A 344 -10.11 -2.19 -1.19
CA PRO A 344 -8.89 -2.94 -0.98
C PRO A 344 -8.35 -2.71 0.43
N MET A 345 -7.74 -3.74 1.02
CA MET A 345 -7.07 -3.64 2.33
C MET A 345 -5.57 -3.87 2.21
N GLU A 346 -4.78 -3.00 2.84
CA GLU A 346 -3.35 -3.20 3.06
C GLU A 346 -3.11 -3.58 4.52
N VAL A 347 -2.51 -4.74 4.72
CA VAL A 347 -2.21 -5.32 6.02
C VAL A 347 -0.72 -5.20 6.27
N PHE A 348 -0.34 -4.35 7.23
CA PHE A 348 1.04 -4.13 7.60
C PHE A 348 1.49 -5.12 8.68
N LEU A 349 2.52 -5.88 8.34
CA LEU A 349 3.28 -6.77 9.21
C LEU A 349 4.51 -6.03 9.73
N ALA A 350 4.90 -6.28 10.97
CA ALA A 350 6.07 -5.64 11.56
C ALA A 350 7.37 -6.07 10.87
N THR A 351 7.54 -7.38 10.75
CA THR A 351 8.75 -8.04 10.28
C THR A 351 8.41 -9.19 9.34
N GLU A 352 9.42 -9.72 8.65
CA GLU A 352 9.32 -10.94 7.84
C GLU A 352 8.88 -12.16 8.68
N GLU A 353 9.19 -12.18 9.97
CA GLU A 353 8.88 -13.29 10.87
C GLU A 353 7.38 -13.40 11.16
N GLU A 354 6.63 -12.32 10.96
CA GLU A 354 5.17 -12.32 11.08
C GLU A 354 4.47 -12.74 9.78
N TYR A 355 5.21 -12.90 8.67
CA TYR A 355 4.66 -13.24 7.36
C TYR A 355 4.21 -14.70 7.32
N GLU A 356 2.92 -14.92 7.06
CA GLU A 356 2.36 -16.27 6.91
C GLU A 356 2.06 -16.55 5.42
N PRO A 357 2.84 -17.40 4.72
CA PRO A 357 2.81 -17.51 3.26
C PRO A 357 1.44 -17.87 2.68
N TYR A 358 0.74 -18.84 3.27
CA TYR A 358 -0.59 -19.22 2.77
C TYR A 358 -1.62 -18.10 2.98
N ILE A 359 -1.57 -17.44 4.13
CA ILE A 359 -2.50 -16.36 4.48
C ILE A 359 -2.25 -15.14 3.59
N CYS A 360 -1.00 -14.71 3.44
CA CYS A 360 -0.62 -13.53 2.68
C CYS A 360 -0.69 -13.72 1.15
N ASN A 361 -0.42 -14.93 0.63
CA ASN A 361 -0.41 -15.16 -0.82
C ASN A 361 -1.72 -15.71 -1.38
N GLN A 362 -2.59 -16.31 -0.55
CA GLN A 362 -3.82 -16.96 -1.02
C GLN A 362 -5.07 -16.37 -0.34
N VAL A 363 -5.13 -16.41 1.00
CA VAL A 363 -6.35 -16.03 1.74
C VAL A 363 -6.64 -14.54 1.60
N LEU A 364 -5.70 -13.67 1.98
CA LEU A 364 -5.90 -12.22 1.93
C LEU A 364 -6.13 -11.71 0.50
N PRO A 365 -5.37 -12.14 -0.53
CA PRO A 365 -5.66 -11.76 -1.92
C PRO A 365 -7.07 -12.15 -2.39
N SER A 366 -7.57 -13.33 -1.98
CA SER A 366 -8.96 -13.73 -2.31
C SER A 366 -10.02 -12.82 -1.69
N LEU A 367 -9.67 -12.11 -0.61
CA LEU A 367 -10.50 -11.14 0.09
C LEU A 367 -10.21 -9.68 -0.33
N ASN A 368 -9.52 -9.47 -1.46
CA ASN A 368 -9.06 -8.14 -1.92
C ASN A 368 -8.20 -7.41 -0.87
N ALA A 369 -7.27 -8.14 -0.28
CA ALA A 369 -6.31 -7.63 0.69
C ALA A 369 -4.88 -8.10 0.34
N ARG A 370 -3.87 -7.37 0.80
CA ARG A 370 -2.46 -7.75 0.62
C ARG A 370 -1.62 -7.47 1.85
N CYS A 371 -0.62 -8.31 2.09
CA CYS A 371 0.40 -8.07 3.11
C CYS A 371 1.48 -7.11 2.62
N LEU A 372 1.94 -6.24 3.51
CA LEU A 372 3.08 -5.35 3.33
C LEU A 372 3.97 -5.48 4.58
N ILE A 373 5.28 -5.54 4.39
CA ILE A 373 6.23 -5.75 5.48
C ILE A 373 6.90 -4.42 5.80
N LEU A 374 6.61 -3.88 6.98
CA LEU A 374 7.05 -2.55 7.38
C LEU A 374 8.58 -2.48 7.49
N SER A 375 9.22 -3.51 8.04
CA SER A 375 10.67 -3.56 8.18
C SER A 375 11.42 -3.39 6.84
N GLN A 376 10.89 -3.90 5.73
CA GLN A 376 11.47 -3.70 4.39
C GLN A 376 11.53 -2.21 3.98
N ILE A 377 10.56 -1.42 4.44
CA ILE A 377 10.53 0.03 4.17
C ILE A 377 11.52 0.74 5.09
N LEU A 378 11.52 0.36 6.38
CA LEU A 378 12.35 0.98 7.40
C LEU A 378 13.84 0.67 7.25
N GLN A 379 14.23 -0.36 6.50
CA GLN A 379 15.64 -0.73 6.23
C GLN A 379 16.51 0.44 5.71
N SER A 380 15.90 1.41 5.01
CA SER A 380 16.62 2.58 4.49
C SER A 380 17.08 3.57 5.58
N SER A 381 16.53 3.48 6.78
CA SER A 381 17.00 4.14 8.00
C SER A 381 16.52 3.28 9.19
N PRO A 382 17.29 2.25 9.58
CA PRO A 382 16.83 1.23 10.52
C PRO A 382 16.44 1.85 11.86
N THR A 383 15.20 1.61 12.28
CA THR A 383 14.66 2.07 13.56
C THR A 383 13.95 0.91 14.23
N LYS A 384 14.19 0.74 15.53
CA LYS A 384 13.36 -0.11 16.37
C LYS A 384 12.10 0.64 16.75
N ILE A 385 10.96 0.12 16.30
CA ILE A 385 9.64 0.66 16.63
C ILE A 385 8.90 -0.44 17.42
N GLU A 386 8.28 -0.08 18.54
CA GLU A 386 7.47 -0.96 19.37
C GLU A 386 6.07 -1.15 18.76
N LYS A 387 5.40 -2.27 19.07
CA LYS A 387 4.20 -2.74 18.33
C LYS A 387 3.06 -1.72 18.20
N TYR A 388 2.81 -0.91 19.22
CA TYR A 388 1.71 0.08 19.20
C TYR A 388 2.04 1.30 18.32
N GLN A 389 3.31 1.66 18.16
CA GLN A 389 3.71 2.81 17.35
C GLN A 389 3.45 2.56 15.84
N PHE A 390 3.17 1.32 15.42
CA PHE A 390 3.08 0.90 14.01
C PHE A 390 1.92 1.50 13.21
N LYS A 391 0.80 1.84 13.84
CA LYS A 391 -0.43 2.17 13.11
C LYS A 391 -0.29 3.46 12.28
N PRO A 392 0.28 4.56 12.81
CA PRO A 392 0.60 5.73 12.01
C PRO A 392 1.58 5.43 10.86
N PHE A 393 2.58 4.56 11.05
CA PHE A 393 3.50 4.18 9.96
C PHE A 393 2.78 3.38 8.88
N ALA A 394 1.92 2.44 9.24
CA ALA A 394 1.09 1.69 8.30
C ALA A 394 0.23 2.64 7.46
N MET A 395 -0.41 3.62 8.10
CA MET A 395 -1.14 4.65 7.38
C MET A 395 -0.23 5.50 6.50
N LEU A 396 0.94 5.92 7.00
CA LEU A 396 1.89 6.77 6.28
C LEU A 396 2.38 6.10 4.99
N PHE A 397 2.73 4.82 5.06
CA PHE A 397 3.28 4.05 3.95
C PHE A 397 2.24 3.33 3.07
N SER A 398 0.96 3.35 3.44
CA SER A 398 -0.08 2.77 2.60
C SER A 398 -0.17 3.46 1.24
N SER A 399 -0.63 2.75 0.22
CA SER A 399 -0.76 3.33 -1.12
C SER A 399 -2.02 4.19 -1.31
N PHE A 400 -2.88 4.31 -0.29
CA PHE A 400 -4.16 5.01 -0.39
C PHE A 400 -4.06 6.50 -0.07
N GLU A 401 -4.80 7.33 -0.80
CA GLU A 401 -4.98 8.77 -0.49
C GLU A 401 -5.94 8.94 0.70
N GLU A 402 -7.06 8.23 0.70
CA GLU A 402 -8.06 8.23 1.77
C GLU A 402 -8.11 6.86 2.44
N ILE A 403 -7.95 6.85 3.76
CA ILE A 403 -7.70 5.66 4.56
C ILE A 403 -8.80 5.52 5.60
N LEU A 404 -9.43 4.34 5.64
CA LEU A 404 -10.08 3.84 6.85
C LEU A 404 -9.07 2.95 7.57
N PHE A 405 -8.60 3.37 8.73
CA PHE A 405 -7.79 2.51 9.58
C PHE A 405 -8.71 1.66 10.47
N LEU A 406 -8.44 0.35 10.54
CA LEU A 406 -9.12 -0.60 11.42
C LEU A 406 -8.10 -1.43 12.18
N ASP A 407 -8.29 -1.56 13.48
CA ASP A 407 -7.63 -2.61 14.25
C ASP A 407 -8.07 -4.00 13.76
N ALA A 408 -7.22 -5.00 13.95
CA ALA A 408 -7.43 -6.36 13.45
C ALA A 408 -8.71 -7.02 13.99
N ASP A 409 -9.18 -6.59 15.15
CA ASP A 409 -10.37 -7.01 15.89
C ASP A 409 -11.56 -6.03 15.73
N ALA A 410 -11.50 -5.09 14.78
CA ALA A 410 -12.59 -4.17 14.47
C ALA A 410 -13.19 -4.45 13.09
N PHE A 411 -14.53 -4.48 13.00
CA PHE A 411 -15.24 -4.69 11.74
C PHE A 411 -16.53 -3.86 11.66
N PRO A 412 -16.92 -3.42 10.44
CA PRO A 412 -18.14 -2.67 10.23
C PRO A 412 -19.37 -3.59 10.10
N LEU A 413 -20.54 -3.06 10.48
CA LEU A 413 -21.85 -3.68 10.28
C LEU A 413 -22.57 -3.14 9.04
N GLU A 414 -22.16 -1.98 8.56
CA GLU A 414 -22.64 -1.33 7.34
C GLU A 414 -21.50 -1.13 6.33
N LYS A 415 -21.82 -0.83 5.07
CA LYS A 415 -20.80 -0.66 4.04
C LYS A 415 -19.91 0.56 4.32
N PRO A 416 -18.62 0.40 4.67
CA PRO A 416 -17.72 1.51 5.02
C PRO A 416 -17.44 2.49 3.87
N ASP A 417 -17.67 2.09 2.62
CA ASP A 417 -17.53 2.96 1.44
C ASP A 417 -18.35 4.26 1.55
N LEU A 418 -19.46 4.22 2.30
CA LEU A 418 -20.31 5.38 2.55
C LEU A 418 -19.59 6.47 3.33
N LEU A 419 -18.66 6.11 4.23
CA LEU A 419 -17.96 7.06 5.08
C LEU A 419 -17.17 8.10 4.26
N PHE A 420 -16.55 7.67 3.15
CA PHE A 420 -15.76 8.53 2.27
C PHE A 420 -16.58 9.52 1.44
N ASN A 421 -17.91 9.33 1.36
CA ASN A 421 -18.78 10.12 0.49
C ASN A 421 -19.77 10.99 1.28
N ASN A 422 -19.61 11.09 2.59
CA ASN A 422 -20.53 11.81 3.45
C ASN A 422 -19.85 12.95 4.21
N GLU A 423 -20.68 13.91 4.60
CA GLU A 423 -20.24 15.22 5.06
C GLU A 423 -19.27 15.24 6.26
N PRO A 424 -19.38 14.41 7.32
CA PRO A 424 -18.42 14.51 8.42
C PRO A 424 -16.99 14.32 7.92
N PHE A 425 -16.76 13.45 6.93
CA PHE A 425 -15.44 13.28 6.33
C PHE A 425 -15.15 14.28 5.21
N LEU A 426 -16.11 14.54 4.30
CA LEU A 426 -15.87 15.48 3.18
C LEU A 426 -15.56 16.90 3.65
N SER A 427 -16.15 17.33 4.78
CA SER A 427 -15.95 18.67 5.33
C SER A 427 -14.70 18.81 6.20
N THR A 428 -14.20 17.70 6.78
CA THR A 428 -13.09 17.73 7.74
C THR A 428 -11.85 17.04 7.20
N GLY A 429 -11.96 15.84 6.64
CA GLY A 429 -10.83 15.03 6.17
C GLY A 429 -10.17 14.17 7.26
N LEU A 430 -10.59 14.31 8.52
CA LEU A 430 -10.23 13.45 9.63
C LEU A 430 -11.47 13.17 10.49
N LEU A 431 -11.82 11.90 10.58
CA LEU A 431 -12.93 11.41 11.40
C LEU A 431 -12.41 10.40 12.43
N THR A 432 -12.72 10.61 13.70
CA THR A 432 -12.35 9.70 14.79
C THR A 432 -13.59 9.25 15.57
N TRP A 433 -13.47 8.07 16.20
CA TRP A 433 -14.46 7.59 17.15
C TRP A 433 -13.94 7.77 18.59
N PRO A 434 -14.83 8.05 19.55
CA PRO A 434 -14.44 8.18 20.94
C PRO A 434 -14.12 6.83 21.56
N ASP A 435 -13.28 6.87 22.59
CA ASP A 435 -13.06 5.81 23.57
C ASP A 435 -13.79 6.19 24.89
N PHE A 436 -13.67 5.40 25.96
CA PHE A 436 -14.44 5.57 27.20
C PHE A 436 -13.99 6.75 28.07
N TRP A 437 -12.72 7.14 27.96
CA TRP A 437 -12.05 7.89 29.03
C TRP A 437 -12.14 9.40 28.83
N ALA A 438 -12.14 10.13 29.95
CA ALA A 438 -11.85 11.54 29.96
C ALA A 438 -10.36 11.76 29.64
N SER A 439 -10.03 12.88 28.98
CA SER A 439 -8.64 13.20 28.67
C SER A 439 -7.77 13.29 29.93
N SER A 440 -6.69 12.54 29.98
CA SER A 440 -5.67 12.64 31.02
C SER A 440 -4.41 13.37 30.55
N ALA A 441 -4.47 14.10 29.42
CA ALA A 441 -3.33 14.84 28.90
C ALA A 441 -2.87 15.94 29.85
N SER A 442 -1.56 15.95 30.13
CA SER A 442 -0.92 16.91 31.03
C SER A 442 -1.01 18.34 30.48
N PRO A 443 -1.20 19.37 31.33
CA PRO A 443 -0.99 20.76 30.98
C PRO A 443 0.34 21.03 30.28
N LEU A 444 1.40 20.28 30.62
CA LEU A 444 2.73 20.39 30.03
C LEU A 444 2.74 20.08 28.53
N PHE A 445 1.92 19.12 28.08
CA PHE A 445 1.77 18.82 26.66
C PHE A 445 1.30 20.06 25.87
N TYR A 446 0.28 20.73 26.39
CA TYR A 446 -0.30 21.92 25.75
C TYR A 446 0.67 23.10 25.75
N LEU A 447 1.49 23.24 26.79
CA LEU A 447 2.58 24.24 26.85
C LEU A 447 3.66 24.00 25.79
N ILE A 448 4.02 22.72 25.56
CA ILE A 448 4.96 22.29 24.51
C ILE A 448 4.34 22.52 23.14
N ALA A 449 3.11 22.03 22.94
CA ALA A 449 2.41 22.08 21.64
C ALA A 449 1.94 23.48 21.24
N GLY A 450 1.92 24.43 22.18
CA GLY A 450 1.68 25.84 21.89
C GLY A 450 0.22 26.23 21.69
N TYR A 451 -0.72 25.47 22.26
CA TYR A 451 -2.15 25.79 22.20
C TYR A 451 -2.85 25.56 23.54
N ASN A 452 -4.04 26.13 23.72
CA ASN A 452 -4.79 26.02 24.98
C ASN A 452 -5.40 24.63 25.16
N ALA A 453 -5.27 24.08 26.36
CA ALA A 453 -5.91 22.82 26.72
C ALA A 453 -7.44 22.90 26.50
N PRO A 454 -8.05 21.92 25.80
CA PRO A 454 -9.50 21.84 25.69
C PRO A 454 -10.18 21.70 27.06
N PRO A 455 -11.44 22.15 27.19
CA PRO A 455 -12.27 21.79 28.34
C PRO A 455 -12.42 20.28 28.49
N MET A 456 -12.41 19.77 29.72
CA MET A 456 -12.47 18.33 30.02
C MET A 456 -13.82 17.69 29.67
N ASN A 457 -14.89 18.47 29.53
CA ASN A 457 -16.21 18.04 29.07
C ASN A 457 -16.41 18.18 27.57
N LEU A 458 -15.38 18.56 26.81
CA LEU A 458 -15.52 18.77 25.37
C LEU A 458 -15.77 17.47 24.64
N ARG A 459 -14.97 16.43 24.92
CA ARG A 459 -14.98 15.13 24.24
C ARG A 459 -14.15 14.07 24.97
N GLN A 460 -14.37 12.81 24.62
CA GLN A 460 -13.63 11.64 25.08
C GLN A 460 -12.22 11.53 24.44
N SER A 461 -11.40 10.63 25.01
CA SER A 461 -10.21 10.06 24.34
C SER A 461 -10.58 9.36 23.02
N THR A 462 -9.57 8.97 22.25
CA THR A 462 -9.68 8.56 20.84
C THR A 462 -9.04 7.20 20.53
N GLU A 463 -8.64 6.43 21.55
CA GLU A 463 -8.10 5.07 21.43
C GLU A 463 -9.15 4.01 21.06
N SER A 464 -9.88 4.25 19.98
CA SER A 464 -11.12 3.52 19.67
C SER A 464 -10.95 2.39 18.65
N GLY A 465 -9.75 2.23 18.08
CA GLY A 465 -9.42 1.20 17.09
C GLY A 465 -9.87 1.50 15.65
N VAL A 466 -10.52 2.65 15.43
CA VAL A 466 -11.05 3.05 14.12
C VAL A 466 -10.85 4.55 13.89
N LEU A 467 -10.35 4.92 12.71
CA LEU A 467 -10.34 6.32 12.25
C LEU A 467 -10.34 6.40 10.73
N LEU A 468 -10.77 7.55 10.19
CA LEU A 468 -10.75 7.86 8.77
C LEU A 468 -9.88 9.09 8.53
N LEU A 469 -8.97 9.05 7.57
CA LEU A 469 -8.04 10.14 7.29
C LEU A 469 -7.79 10.29 5.80
N SER A 470 -7.75 11.54 5.32
CA SER A 470 -7.26 11.87 3.98
C SER A 470 -5.82 12.39 4.04
N LYS A 471 -4.86 11.66 3.45
CA LYS A 471 -3.47 12.13 3.33
C LYS A 471 -3.37 13.44 2.55
N LYS A 472 -4.34 13.70 1.67
CA LYS A 472 -4.37 14.93 0.87
C LYS A 472 -4.63 16.16 1.73
N SER A 473 -5.56 16.09 2.68
CA SER A 473 -5.93 17.23 3.54
C SER A 473 -5.22 17.23 4.91
N HIS A 474 -4.77 16.07 5.39
CA HIS A 474 -4.22 15.87 6.75
C HIS A 474 -2.79 15.34 6.75
N LEU A 475 -1.97 15.67 5.73
CA LEU A 475 -0.58 15.23 5.69
C LEU A 475 0.21 15.74 6.91
N ARG A 476 0.03 17.01 7.31
CA ARG A 476 0.77 17.59 8.43
C ARG A 476 0.38 16.91 9.75
N THR A 477 -0.92 16.71 9.96
CA THR A 477 -1.45 15.90 11.08
C THR A 477 -0.82 14.52 11.10
N LEU A 478 -0.80 13.79 9.98
CA LEU A 478 -0.26 12.43 9.93
C LEU A 478 1.25 12.38 10.25
N LEU A 479 2.03 13.33 9.73
CA LEU A 479 3.47 13.43 10.03
C LEU A 479 3.74 13.80 11.49
N LEU A 480 2.97 14.75 12.06
CA LEU A 480 3.11 15.12 13.47
C LEU A 480 2.64 14.02 14.43
N CYS A 481 1.55 13.34 14.08
CA CYS A 481 1.10 12.13 14.77
C CYS A 481 2.20 11.06 14.76
N THR A 482 2.85 10.83 13.61
CA THR A 482 3.96 9.86 13.53
C THR A 482 5.16 10.30 14.37
N TYR A 483 5.46 11.60 14.45
CA TYR A 483 6.49 12.15 15.35
C TYR A 483 6.17 11.93 16.83
N TYR A 484 4.93 12.19 17.25
CA TYR A 484 4.48 11.90 18.61
C TYR A 484 4.57 10.42 18.94
N ASN A 485 4.22 9.55 17.99
CA ASN A 485 4.33 8.10 18.16
C ASN A 485 5.78 7.64 18.21
N PHE A 486 6.65 8.12 17.32
CA PHE A 486 8.07 7.75 17.27
C PHE A 486 8.78 8.05 18.60
N HIS A 487 8.50 9.23 19.19
CA HIS A 487 9.01 9.64 20.51
C HIS A 487 8.01 9.35 21.65
N GLY A 488 7.03 8.50 21.39
CA GLY A 488 5.88 8.21 22.27
C GLY A 488 6.28 7.59 23.59
N PRO A 489 6.86 6.37 23.60
CA PRO A 489 7.13 5.61 24.82
C PRO A 489 7.91 6.37 25.89
N THR A 490 8.78 7.29 25.47
CA THR A 490 9.70 8.01 26.37
C THR A 490 9.24 9.43 26.70
N HIS A 491 8.38 10.06 25.88
CA HIS A 491 8.02 11.47 26.06
C HIS A 491 6.53 11.72 25.83
N TYR A 492 6.02 11.48 24.62
CA TYR A 492 4.67 11.96 24.27
C TYR A 492 3.55 11.12 24.87
N TYR A 493 3.74 9.83 25.12
CA TYR A 493 2.72 9.00 25.76
C TYR A 493 2.51 9.42 27.21
N PRO A 494 3.57 9.51 28.05
CA PRO A 494 3.43 10.08 29.40
C PRO A 494 2.73 11.45 29.40
N LEU A 495 3.10 12.34 28.46
CA LEU A 495 2.48 13.66 28.36
C LEU A 495 0.98 13.62 28.01
N LEU A 496 0.55 12.67 27.18
CA LEU A 496 -0.82 12.56 26.69
C LEU A 496 -1.73 11.72 27.60
N SER A 497 -1.17 10.79 28.37
CA SER A 497 -1.93 9.83 29.20
C SER A 497 -1.68 9.98 30.70
N GLN A 498 -0.47 10.41 31.09
CA GLN A 498 0.04 10.32 32.46
C GLN A 498 -0.15 8.91 33.07
N GLY A 499 -0.04 7.87 32.25
CA GLY A 499 -0.14 6.46 32.64
C GLY A 499 -1.56 5.97 32.93
N ALA A 500 -2.58 6.78 32.64
CA ALA A 500 -3.98 6.40 32.74
C ALA A 500 -4.44 5.56 31.54
N ALA A 501 -5.62 4.92 31.64
CA ALA A 501 -6.21 4.20 30.52
C ALA A 501 -6.53 5.13 29.33
N GLY A 502 -6.51 4.57 28.13
CA GLY A 502 -6.59 5.35 26.88
C GLY A 502 -5.23 5.87 26.40
N GLU A 503 -4.13 5.39 26.99
CA GLU A 503 -2.78 5.58 26.42
C GLU A 503 -2.61 4.77 25.13
N GLY A 504 -2.19 5.43 24.06
CA GLY A 504 -1.84 4.74 22.83
C GLY A 504 -1.50 5.66 21.67
N ASP A 505 -1.47 5.04 20.50
CA ASP A 505 -1.04 5.65 19.25
C ASP A 505 -2.08 6.58 18.61
N LYS A 506 -3.37 6.32 18.82
CA LYS A 506 -4.49 7.07 18.24
C LYS A 506 -4.79 8.37 18.99
N GLU A 507 -4.47 8.47 20.28
CA GLU A 507 -4.60 9.69 21.10
C GLU A 507 -3.77 10.85 20.55
N THR A 508 -2.73 10.53 19.79
CA THR A 508 -1.88 11.51 19.13
C THR A 508 -2.53 12.21 17.93
N PHE A 509 -3.58 11.65 17.31
CA PHE A 509 -4.14 12.19 16.05
C PHE A 509 -4.87 13.51 16.27
N LEU A 510 -5.76 13.59 17.26
CA LEU A 510 -6.45 14.86 17.54
C LEU A 510 -5.49 15.89 18.15
N ALA A 511 -4.53 15.42 18.95
CA ALA A 511 -3.47 16.27 19.48
C ALA A 511 -2.65 16.91 18.36
N ALA A 512 -2.32 16.14 17.31
CA ALA A 512 -1.61 16.60 16.13
C ALA A 512 -2.47 17.53 15.26
N ALA A 513 -3.74 17.18 14.99
CA ALA A 513 -4.65 18.01 14.21
C ALA A 513 -4.88 19.38 14.84
N MET A 514 -4.99 19.44 16.17
CA MET A 514 -5.04 20.71 16.90
C MET A 514 -3.74 21.52 16.76
N ALA A 515 -2.58 20.88 16.89
CA ALA A 515 -1.29 21.55 16.76
C ALA A 515 -1.02 22.06 15.32
N THR A 516 -1.53 21.38 14.30
CA THR A 516 -1.41 21.80 12.89
C THR A 516 -2.53 22.72 12.42
N ASN A 517 -3.56 22.92 13.26
CA ASN A 517 -4.79 23.66 12.97
C ASN A 517 -5.55 23.09 11.76
N GLU A 518 -5.62 21.76 11.66
CA GLU A 518 -6.37 21.03 10.63
C GLU A 518 -7.72 20.53 11.19
N PRO A 519 -8.82 20.61 10.42
CA PRO A 519 -10.17 20.35 10.92
C PRO A 519 -10.45 18.85 11.06
N PHE A 520 -11.14 18.46 12.12
CA PHE A 520 -11.56 17.08 12.34
C PHE A 520 -12.98 17.01 12.87
N TYR A 521 -13.60 15.84 12.73
CA TYR A 521 -14.81 15.48 13.44
C TYR A 521 -14.54 14.27 14.33
N GLN A 522 -14.90 14.35 15.62
CA GLN A 522 -14.98 13.18 16.48
C GLN A 522 -16.47 12.88 16.70
N VAL A 523 -16.86 11.62 16.51
CA VAL A 523 -18.22 11.17 16.80
C VAL A 523 -18.59 11.51 18.24
N SER A 524 -19.75 12.12 18.44
CA SER A 524 -20.17 12.60 19.76
C SER A 524 -20.80 11.50 20.61
N GLU A 525 -21.58 10.60 19.99
CA GLU A 525 -22.18 9.47 20.69
C GLU A 525 -21.11 8.61 21.37
N SER A 526 -21.28 8.40 22.68
CA SER A 526 -20.34 7.62 23.48
C SER A 526 -20.27 6.18 23.03
N ILE A 527 -19.05 5.62 23.01
CA ILE A 527 -18.83 4.19 22.82
C ILE A 527 -19.59 3.37 23.88
N CYS A 528 -20.10 2.21 23.49
CA CYS A 528 -20.86 1.33 24.38
C CYS A 528 -20.14 0.00 24.56
N ALA A 529 -19.82 -0.38 25.80
CA ALA A 529 -19.29 -1.71 26.11
C ALA A 529 -20.35 -2.78 25.82
N LEU A 530 -19.93 -3.88 25.20
CA LEU A 530 -20.75 -5.05 24.88
C LEU A 530 -20.19 -6.28 25.58
N GLY A 531 -21.07 -7.13 26.06
CA GLY A 531 -20.67 -8.34 26.75
C GLY A 531 -21.86 -9.14 27.24
N HIS A 532 -21.61 -10.01 28.22
CA HIS A 532 -22.64 -10.79 28.88
C HIS A 532 -22.66 -10.52 30.38
N ARG A 533 -23.74 -10.93 31.04
CA ARG A 533 -23.92 -10.78 32.48
C ARG A 533 -23.16 -11.87 33.24
N THR A 534 -22.38 -11.45 34.23
CA THR A 534 -21.77 -12.29 35.26
C THR A 534 -22.19 -11.81 36.65
N LYS A 535 -21.85 -12.57 37.69
CA LYS A 535 -22.00 -12.16 39.11
C LYS A 535 -21.27 -10.85 39.41
N GLY A 536 -20.17 -10.58 38.70
CA GLY A 536 -19.38 -9.36 38.80
C GLY A 536 -19.92 -8.17 38.00
N GLY A 537 -21.01 -8.34 37.24
CA GLY A 537 -21.59 -7.30 36.40
C GLY A 537 -21.44 -7.61 34.91
N LEU A 538 -20.88 -6.68 34.14
CA LEU A 538 -20.64 -6.85 32.71
C LEU A 538 -19.28 -7.52 32.50
N ALA A 539 -19.27 -8.70 31.87
CA ALA A 539 -18.08 -9.26 31.25
C ALA A 539 -17.91 -8.69 29.85
N GLY A 540 -17.26 -7.53 29.76
CA GLY A 540 -17.09 -6.78 28.52
C GLY A 540 -16.07 -7.44 27.59
N SER A 541 -16.50 -7.78 26.37
CA SER A 541 -15.63 -8.43 25.37
C SER A 541 -15.58 -7.71 24.03
N ALA A 542 -16.45 -6.72 23.84
CA ALA A 542 -16.44 -5.88 22.65
C ALA A 542 -16.96 -4.48 22.96
N MET A 543 -16.91 -3.61 21.97
CA MET A 543 -17.43 -2.25 22.04
C MET A 543 -18.21 -1.93 20.76
N ALA A 544 -19.38 -1.31 20.91
CA ALA A 544 -20.16 -0.75 19.83
C ALA A 544 -19.78 0.71 19.61
N GLN A 545 -19.49 1.05 18.35
CA GLN A 545 -19.18 2.41 17.91
C GLN A 545 -20.19 2.85 16.85
N PHE A 546 -20.57 4.12 16.89
CA PHE A 546 -21.80 4.60 16.30
C PHE A 546 -21.64 5.27 14.93
N ASN A 547 -22.74 5.34 14.17
CA ASN A 547 -22.78 5.85 12.82
C ASN A 547 -22.47 7.36 12.78
N PRO A 548 -21.34 7.78 12.16
CA PRO A 548 -20.88 9.16 12.21
C PRO A 548 -21.76 10.10 11.39
N MET A 549 -22.48 9.60 10.37
CA MET A 549 -23.32 10.42 9.52
C MET A 549 -24.59 10.85 10.24
N GLN A 550 -25.19 9.90 10.97
CA GLN A 550 -26.37 10.15 11.80
C GLN A 550 -26.02 11.04 13.00
N ASP A 551 -24.91 10.74 13.68
CA ASP A 551 -24.39 11.56 14.79
C ASP A 551 -24.10 13.00 14.35
N TYR A 552 -23.40 13.19 13.23
CA TYR A 552 -23.12 14.52 12.68
C TYR A 552 -24.38 15.30 12.30
N ALA A 553 -25.41 14.62 11.78
CA ALA A 553 -26.70 15.24 11.47
C ALA A 553 -27.42 15.76 12.72
N LEU A 554 -27.27 15.08 13.88
CA LEU A 554 -27.80 15.56 15.16
C LEU A 554 -27.02 16.78 15.67
N ILE A 555 -25.68 16.71 15.64
CA ILE A 555 -24.83 17.83 16.06
C ILE A 555 -25.11 19.09 15.24
N LYS A 556 -25.34 18.96 13.93
CA LYS A 556 -25.73 20.09 13.09
C LYS A 556 -27.06 20.74 13.44
N GLN A 557 -27.97 19.99 14.07
CA GLN A 557 -29.23 20.51 14.61
C GLN A 557 -29.06 21.11 16.01
N GLY A 558 -27.84 21.11 16.56
CA GLY A 558 -27.56 21.55 17.92
C GLY A 558 -27.93 20.51 18.98
N LEU A 559 -28.18 19.25 18.60
CA LEU A 559 -28.57 18.17 19.50
C LEU A 559 -27.36 17.30 19.85
N SER A 560 -27.12 17.06 21.13
CA SER A 560 -26.04 16.22 21.64
C SER A 560 -26.53 15.30 22.75
N ARG A 561 -26.60 14.00 22.46
CA ARG A 561 -27.09 13.00 23.41
C ARG A 561 -26.20 12.87 24.65
N VAL A 562 -24.89 13.02 24.50
CA VAL A 562 -23.95 13.05 25.63
C VAL A 562 -24.16 14.25 26.56
N LYS A 563 -24.84 15.30 26.09
CA LYS A 563 -25.29 16.45 26.90
C LYS A 563 -26.75 16.33 27.34
N GLY A 564 -27.35 15.15 27.24
CA GLY A 564 -28.69 14.85 27.73
C GLY A 564 -29.83 15.20 26.77
N ASP A 565 -29.54 15.63 25.54
CA ASP A 565 -30.59 15.90 24.55
C ASP A 565 -31.32 14.61 24.16
N LYS A 566 -32.65 14.69 24.09
CA LYS A 566 -33.51 13.56 23.72
C LYS A 566 -33.59 13.43 22.19
N ALA A 567 -32.62 12.76 21.60
CA ALA A 567 -32.63 12.34 20.20
C ALA A 567 -32.53 10.81 20.09
N PRO A 568 -33.01 10.17 19.00
CA PRO A 568 -32.72 8.76 18.74
C PRO A 568 -31.22 8.49 18.72
N ALA A 569 -30.78 7.36 19.27
CA ALA A 569 -29.39 6.95 19.18
C ALA A 569 -29.03 6.67 17.71
N PRO A 570 -27.85 7.10 17.24
CA PRO A 570 -27.32 6.62 15.97
C PRO A 570 -27.23 5.08 15.96
N ASP A 571 -27.28 4.48 14.78
CA ASP A 571 -27.09 3.04 14.60
C ASP A 571 -25.63 2.66 14.91
N VAL A 572 -25.41 1.43 15.38
CA VAL A 572 -24.06 0.88 15.54
C VAL A 572 -23.44 0.64 14.17
N PHE A 573 -22.28 1.22 13.93
CA PHE A 573 -21.54 1.09 12.67
C PHE A 573 -20.37 0.11 12.77
N PHE A 574 -19.63 0.10 13.88
CA PHE A 574 -18.52 -0.82 14.10
C PHE A 574 -18.70 -1.61 15.39
N ILE A 575 -18.22 -2.85 15.36
CA ILE A 575 -17.92 -3.62 16.56
C ILE A 575 -16.40 -3.77 16.65
N HIS A 576 -15.86 -3.44 17.81
CA HIS A 576 -14.45 -3.66 18.16
C HIS A 576 -14.40 -4.76 19.23
N ALA A 577 -14.04 -5.97 18.83
CA ALA A 577 -14.03 -7.19 19.65
C ALA A 577 -12.71 -7.36 20.40
N ASN A 578 -12.38 -6.38 21.26
CA ASN A 578 -11.03 -6.07 21.74
C ASN A 578 -10.41 -7.03 22.75
N PHE A 579 -11.19 -7.76 23.57
CA PHE A 579 -10.63 -8.63 24.59
C PHE A 579 -11.49 -9.88 24.84
N PRO A 580 -10.95 -11.10 24.69
CA PRO A 580 -9.56 -11.49 24.42
C PRO A 580 -9.27 -11.63 22.91
N LYS A 581 -9.90 -10.80 22.06
CA LYS A 581 -9.69 -10.72 20.59
C LYS A 581 -10.22 -11.87 19.75
N PHE A 582 -11.00 -12.78 20.34
CA PHE A 582 -11.74 -13.82 19.59
C PHE A 582 -10.87 -14.66 18.65
N ASN A 583 -9.58 -14.87 18.98
CA ASN A 583 -8.75 -15.81 18.25
C ASN A 583 -9.24 -17.24 18.54
N PRO A 584 -9.66 -18.02 17.52
CA PRO A 584 -10.16 -19.39 17.71
C PRO A 584 -9.27 -20.29 18.56
N ALA A 585 -7.95 -20.13 18.47
CA ALA A 585 -6.98 -20.97 19.19
C ALA A 585 -6.97 -20.70 20.69
N THR A 586 -7.34 -19.50 21.13
CA THR A 586 -7.19 -19.08 22.54
C THR A 586 -8.50 -18.65 23.18
N ILE A 587 -9.58 -18.42 22.43
CA ILE A 587 -10.84 -17.86 22.95
C ILE A 587 -11.51 -18.70 24.04
N PHE A 588 -11.21 -20.01 24.09
CA PHE A 588 -11.72 -20.94 25.10
C PHE A 588 -10.75 -21.19 26.28
N GLU A 589 -9.58 -20.55 26.28
CA GLU A 589 -8.71 -20.51 27.46
C GLU A 589 -9.34 -19.62 28.56
N ASN A 590 -8.77 -19.65 29.76
CA ASN A 590 -9.27 -18.82 30.86
C ASN A 590 -8.83 -17.36 30.66
N HIS A 591 -9.81 -16.47 30.51
CA HIS A 591 -9.65 -15.02 30.36
C HIS A 591 -10.35 -14.29 31.50
N GLU A 592 -9.98 -13.02 31.73
CA GLU A 592 -10.63 -12.20 32.76
C GLU A 592 -12.14 -12.00 32.52
N VAL A 593 -12.55 -11.94 31.24
CA VAL A 593 -13.95 -11.66 30.84
C VAL A 593 -14.65 -12.86 30.17
N ASN A 594 -13.96 -14.00 30.00
CA ASN A 594 -14.49 -15.28 29.47
C ASN A 594 -15.71 -15.17 28.53
N PRO A 595 -15.57 -14.65 27.30
CA PRO A 595 -16.73 -14.33 26.45
C PRO A 595 -17.54 -15.55 25.99
N ALA A 596 -16.97 -16.76 26.09
CA ALA A 596 -17.62 -17.99 25.67
C ALA A 596 -18.32 -18.72 26.82
N PHE A 597 -18.09 -18.34 28.08
CA PHE A 597 -18.53 -19.10 29.26
C PHE A 597 -19.20 -18.21 30.31
N THR A 598 -20.20 -18.77 30.98
CA THR A 598 -20.77 -18.22 32.22
C THR A 598 -19.83 -18.43 33.41
N ASP A 599 -20.14 -17.81 34.56
CA ASP A 599 -19.42 -18.06 35.83
C ASP A 599 -19.50 -19.52 36.29
N GLU A 600 -20.52 -20.26 35.82
CA GLU A 600 -20.73 -21.68 36.09
C GLU A 600 -19.97 -22.60 35.12
N GLY A 601 -19.32 -22.05 34.09
CA GLY A 601 -18.57 -22.81 33.08
C GLY A 601 -19.42 -23.34 31.91
N GLU A 602 -20.70 -22.97 31.85
CA GLU A 602 -21.58 -23.31 30.73
C GLU A 602 -21.37 -22.34 29.55
N TYR A 603 -21.53 -22.82 28.31
CA TYR A 603 -21.40 -21.97 27.13
C TYR A 603 -22.46 -20.87 27.09
N THR A 604 -22.07 -19.68 26.66
CA THR A 604 -22.97 -18.52 26.55
C THR A 604 -22.71 -17.68 25.30
N ARG A 605 -23.69 -16.83 25.00
CA ARG A 605 -23.58 -15.75 24.02
C ARG A 605 -22.61 -14.68 24.56
N ALA A 606 -21.67 -14.25 23.72
CA ALA A 606 -20.67 -13.26 24.07
C ALA A 606 -21.28 -11.87 24.29
N TRP A 607 -22.31 -11.50 23.51
CA TRP A 607 -22.91 -10.15 23.52
C TRP A 607 -24.42 -10.22 23.75
N THR A 608 -24.84 -10.03 25.00
CA THR A 608 -26.25 -10.02 25.41
C THR A 608 -26.68 -8.69 26.01
N ILE A 609 -25.73 -7.86 26.47
CA ILE A 609 -26.01 -6.57 27.10
C ILE A 609 -25.11 -5.44 26.58
N PRO A 610 -25.58 -4.19 26.56
CA PRO A 610 -26.95 -3.75 26.88
C PRO A 610 -28.00 -4.25 25.88
N GLU A 611 -29.18 -4.64 26.38
CA GLU A 611 -30.21 -5.32 25.58
C GLU A 611 -30.73 -4.46 24.43
N ASP A 612 -30.85 -3.14 24.62
CA ASP A 612 -31.35 -2.20 23.62
C ASP A 612 -30.35 -2.00 22.47
N VAL A 613 -29.06 -1.89 22.78
CA VAL A 613 -27.97 -1.78 21.79
C VAL A 613 -27.82 -3.09 21.01
N VAL A 614 -27.80 -4.22 21.72
CA VAL A 614 -27.72 -5.56 21.12
C VAL A 614 -28.93 -5.87 20.25
N ALA A 615 -30.15 -5.54 20.71
CA ALA A 615 -31.34 -5.65 19.88
C ALA A 615 -31.27 -4.73 18.66
N GLY A 616 -30.71 -3.53 18.81
CA GLY A 616 -30.53 -2.53 17.75
C GLY A 616 -29.73 -3.05 16.56
N PHE A 617 -28.51 -3.54 16.79
CA PHE A 617 -27.68 -4.05 15.70
C PHE A 617 -28.10 -5.44 15.20
N ASN A 618 -28.87 -6.21 15.99
CA ASN A 618 -29.39 -7.51 15.57
C ASN A 618 -30.73 -7.44 14.81
N ARG A 619 -31.28 -6.24 14.54
CA ARG A 619 -32.60 -6.08 13.90
C ARG A 619 -32.73 -6.74 12.53
N LYS A 620 -31.66 -6.70 11.72
CA LYS A 620 -31.66 -7.22 10.34
C LYS A 620 -31.09 -8.64 10.26
N VAL A 621 -30.03 -8.90 11.01
CA VAL A 621 -29.30 -10.16 11.04
C VAL A 621 -28.77 -10.36 12.44
N ASN A 622 -28.68 -11.61 12.91
CA ASN A 622 -28.01 -11.90 14.18
C ASN A 622 -26.49 -11.76 13.97
N VAL A 623 -25.95 -10.58 14.26
CA VAL A 623 -24.55 -10.18 14.01
C VAL A 623 -23.59 -11.12 14.71
N GLU A 624 -23.84 -11.45 15.97
CA GLU A 624 -22.98 -12.35 16.74
C GLU A 624 -23.00 -13.77 16.15
N ARG A 625 -24.14 -14.26 15.67
CA ARG A 625 -24.21 -15.56 14.98
C ARG A 625 -23.40 -15.55 13.68
N VAL A 626 -23.45 -14.47 12.90
CA VAL A 626 -22.61 -14.33 11.69
C VAL A 626 -21.13 -14.25 12.07
N PHE A 627 -20.79 -13.51 13.12
CA PHE A 627 -19.42 -13.40 13.61
C PHE A 627 -18.85 -14.77 14.01
N TRP A 628 -19.58 -15.55 14.80
CA TRP A 628 -19.15 -16.91 15.17
C TRP A 628 -19.13 -17.89 13.99
N TYR A 629 -19.95 -17.65 12.95
CA TYR A 629 -19.86 -18.43 11.72
C TYR A 629 -18.53 -18.16 11.00
N GLU A 630 -18.08 -16.90 10.94
CA GLU A 630 -16.78 -16.56 10.36
C GLU A 630 -15.60 -17.05 11.23
N ILE A 631 -15.75 -17.06 12.56
CA ILE A 631 -14.80 -17.70 13.48
C ILE A 631 -14.70 -19.20 13.18
N MET A 632 -15.84 -19.88 13.03
CA MET A 632 -15.89 -21.32 12.72
C MET A 632 -15.28 -21.62 11.35
N TRP A 633 -15.57 -20.83 10.32
CA TRP A 633 -14.94 -20.97 9.01
C TRP A 633 -13.42 -20.82 9.11
N THR A 634 -12.95 -19.77 9.80
CA THR A 634 -11.52 -19.50 9.96
C THR A 634 -10.83 -20.64 10.71
N ALA A 635 -11.43 -21.13 11.80
CA ALA A 635 -10.93 -22.27 12.54
C ALA A 635 -10.84 -23.52 11.64
N CYS A 636 -11.94 -23.90 11.01
CA CYS A 636 -12.02 -25.20 10.32
C CYS A 636 -11.29 -25.24 8.98
N GLU A 637 -11.27 -24.14 8.22
CA GLU A 637 -10.60 -24.12 6.92
C GLU A 637 -9.10 -23.83 7.03
N LEU A 638 -8.69 -23.09 8.06
CA LEU A 638 -7.33 -22.58 8.18
C LEU A 638 -6.53 -23.16 9.35
N GLU A 639 -7.09 -24.06 10.17
CA GLU A 639 -6.36 -24.76 11.25
C GLU A 639 -4.98 -25.28 10.82
N PRO A 640 -4.83 -26.03 9.70
CA PRO A 640 -3.52 -26.52 9.27
C PRO A 640 -2.71 -25.49 8.47
N ARG A 641 -3.20 -24.25 8.32
CA ARG A 641 -2.64 -23.24 7.42
C ARG A 641 -2.00 -22.06 8.13
N PHE A 642 -2.37 -21.81 9.39
CA PHE A 642 -1.74 -20.80 10.21
C PHE A 642 -0.48 -21.35 10.89
N GLU A 643 0.67 -20.74 10.62
CA GLU A 643 1.92 -21.08 11.31
C GLU A 643 1.85 -20.65 12.79
N SER A 644 1.15 -19.55 13.07
CA SER A 644 0.88 -19.08 14.44
C SER A 644 0.03 -20.04 15.27
N TRP A 645 -0.62 -21.02 14.62
CA TRP A 645 -1.40 -22.07 15.27
C TRP A 645 -0.67 -23.40 15.44
N ALA A 646 0.60 -23.51 15.04
CA ALA A 646 1.33 -24.79 15.02
C ALA A 646 1.41 -25.53 16.37
N LYS A 647 1.21 -24.84 17.50
CA LYS A 647 1.21 -25.43 18.86
C LYS A 647 -0.18 -25.76 19.42
N TYR A 648 -1.23 -25.46 18.68
CA TYR A 648 -2.62 -25.66 19.09
C TYR A 648 -3.22 -26.81 18.27
N GLU A 649 -4.07 -27.61 18.90
CA GLU A 649 -4.78 -28.72 18.27
C GLU A 649 -6.26 -28.67 18.63
N GLY A 650 -7.13 -29.13 17.73
CA GLY A 650 -8.57 -29.21 17.98
C GLY A 650 -9.27 -27.85 17.96
N ILE A 651 -8.71 -26.87 17.25
CA ILE A 651 -9.26 -25.51 17.17
C ILE A 651 -10.66 -25.55 16.54
N CYS A 652 -10.80 -26.21 15.39
CA CYS A 652 -12.08 -26.38 14.71
C CYS A 652 -13.09 -27.15 15.57
N GLU A 653 -12.65 -28.19 16.29
CA GLU A 653 -13.52 -28.97 17.17
C GLU A 653 -14.06 -28.12 18.32
N GLY A 654 -13.19 -27.34 18.98
CA GLY A 654 -13.58 -26.43 20.05
C GLY A 654 -14.62 -25.40 19.60
N VAL A 655 -14.40 -24.77 18.44
CA VAL A 655 -15.36 -23.80 17.89
C VAL A 655 -16.68 -24.47 17.47
N ARG A 656 -16.65 -25.66 16.86
CA ARG A 656 -17.88 -26.41 16.51
C ARG A 656 -18.69 -26.79 17.74
N LYS A 657 -18.03 -27.23 18.81
CA LYS A 657 -18.69 -27.57 20.07
C LYS A 657 -19.40 -26.36 20.67
N TYR A 658 -18.74 -25.20 20.69
CA TYR A 658 -19.36 -23.94 21.09
C TYR A 658 -20.56 -23.58 20.19
N TRP A 659 -20.36 -23.64 18.87
CA TRP A 659 -21.40 -23.30 17.89
C TRP A 659 -22.68 -24.13 18.09
N GLN A 660 -22.53 -25.45 18.23
CA GLN A 660 -23.64 -26.37 18.49
C GLN A 660 -24.37 -26.04 19.79
N ALA A 661 -23.62 -25.75 20.85
CA ALA A 661 -24.18 -25.47 22.17
C ALA A 661 -24.92 -24.12 22.25
N VAL A 662 -24.52 -23.12 21.45
CA VAL A 662 -25.02 -21.74 21.58
C VAL A 662 -25.98 -21.30 20.47
N PHE A 663 -25.83 -21.85 19.26
CA PHE A 663 -26.59 -21.41 18.08
C PHE A 663 -27.44 -22.49 17.41
N GLU A 664 -27.27 -23.76 17.77
CA GLU A 664 -28.06 -24.89 17.24
C GLU A 664 -28.93 -25.58 18.30
N SER A 665 -28.78 -25.19 19.57
CA SER A 665 -29.47 -25.76 20.74
C SER A 665 -30.89 -25.23 20.96
#